data_AF-A0A2V8MLI0-F1
#
_entry.id   AF-A0A2V8MLI0-F1
#
_cell.length_a   1.000
_cell.length_b   1.000
_cell.length_c   1.000
_cell.angle_alpha   90.00
_cell.angle_beta   90.00
_cell.angle_gamma   90.00
#
_symmetry.space_group_name_H-M   'P 1'
#
loop_
_entity.id
_entity.type
_entity.pdbx_description
1 polymer ?
#
loop_
_entity_poly.entity_id
_entity_poly.type
_entity_poly.pdbx_seq_one_letter_code
_entity_poly.pdbx_strand_id
1 'polypeptide(L)'
;MVGSSRRQLASITAQIQHNYEGRMHHKRLLRIRAAVLFLIGAITAPSLSINLPQSAPASAGMSAERLGRMDSVIRESIDKKELPGAVVLIARHGKVVWRKTYGARAVEPQREAMTTDTIFDLASLTKVVATTTSVMMLIEQGKVRLNDSVVKFIPEMKGGGRDAITIEHLLTHMTGFAPDFDLRDRWIGYDEAIKHLYREPLRSQPGTRFVYSDINYIALGEVVHRVSGLMLDEFARRNIFAPLGMRDTGFRPEVKLRARIAPTEKRRGQMNYLGDTGADAGPEAEQWLRGQVHDPTSFRMGGVAGHAGLFSTADDLAIFCQMLLNGGVFNGVRILGPMTIATMTRPHAIAENGSARGLGWDIATSFSANKGDLFPLGSFGHTGFTGTSIWIDPASDTFVIFLSNRVHPDGKGDVGPLRGRVASIVASSIMDTTVAKAREESANAAADLLASLARLNASRGTVNENTVADAQVLTGIDVLERDGFKQLNGMRIGLVTNQTGRDAAGRSTIDILFKAPNLKLTALFSPEHGIRGVADEKVSDTKDEQTGLPIYSLYGETRRPNPEQLKDLDAVVYDIQDVGARFYTYITTLGYVLEEAAKAKLPVFILDRPNPINGIDVEGPLADQDKLSFVAYHTIPVRHGLTVGELARLYNEERHIGADLRVIKLENWRRAMWFDATGLVWINPSPNMRSLTEAALYPGVGLLEATNLSVGRGTDTPFEVIGAPWLDGPRLATYLNARRIPGVRFIPLRFTPKSSVFKNEECKGVNVVVTDRAKFQSVSTGIEMAAALHQLFPAQWKIDAYSHLLVNSDALERLKRGDSPEEIVRSWANGLENFRRARMRALLYE
;
A
#
# COMPACT_ATOMS: atom_id res chain seq x y z
N MET A 1 66.49 -32.28 20.27
CA MET A 1 66.67 -30.92 20.84
C MET A 1 65.32 -30.51 21.39
N VAL A 2 64.99 -30.76 22.67
CA VAL A 2 65.51 -30.12 23.91
C VAL A 2 65.27 -28.61 23.84
N GLY A 3 64.54 -27.91 24.71
CA GLY A 3 63.88 -28.13 26.01
C GLY A 3 63.32 -26.75 26.40
N SER A 4 62.64 -26.47 27.51
CA SER A 4 62.06 -27.24 28.61
C SER A 4 61.29 -26.22 29.45
N SER A 5 60.08 -26.58 29.85
CA SER A 5 59.40 -25.99 30.99
C SER A 5 60.10 -26.37 32.30
N ARG A 6 60.14 -25.45 33.27
CA ARG A 6 60.10 -25.74 34.72
C ARG A 6 59.07 -24.78 35.31
N ARG A 7 57.82 -25.23 35.54
CA ARG A 7 57.33 -25.99 36.71
C ARG A 7 57.60 -25.22 38.02
N GLN A 8 56.61 -24.67 38.71
CA GLN A 8 55.39 -25.24 39.32
C GLN A 8 55.56 -25.37 40.84
N LEU A 9 54.47 -25.02 41.53
CA LEU A 9 53.95 -25.56 42.79
C LEU A 9 54.30 -24.86 44.12
N ALA A 10 53.26 -24.15 44.61
CA ALA A 10 52.54 -24.45 45.85
C ALA A 10 52.89 -23.67 47.15
N SER A 11 51.80 -23.24 47.79
CA SER A 11 51.52 -23.33 49.24
C SER A 11 51.91 -22.17 50.18
N ILE A 12 50.89 -21.39 50.56
CA ILE A 12 50.38 -21.11 51.93
C ILE A 12 51.39 -20.62 53.01
N THR A 13 50.95 -19.57 53.73
CA THR A 13 51.28 -19.15 55.12
C THR A 13 52.61 -18.47 55.39
N ALA A 14 52.58 -17.20 55.85
CA ALA A 14 52.81 -16.85 57.26
C ALA A 14 53.07 -15.33 57.48
N GLN A 15 52.38 -14.81 58.51
CA GLN A 15 52.80 -13.81 59.51
C GLN A 15 53.39 -12.43 59.13
N ILE A 16 52.53 -11.41 59.21
CA ILE A 16 52.39 -10.47 60.36
C ILE A 16 53.49 -10.51 61.45
N GLN A 17 54.10 -9.33 61.76
CA GLN A 17 54.30 -8.65 63.07
C GLN A 17 55.38 -7.55 62.86
N HIS A 18 55.36 -6.29 63.33
CA HIS A 18 55.04 -5.78 64.68
C HIS A 18 55.06 -4.22 64.74
N ASN A 19 54.04 -3.62 65.41
CA ASN A 19 54.09 -2.62 66.52
C ASN A 19 54.49 -1.13 66.31
N TYR A 20 53.96 -0.10 67.03
CA TYR A 20 53.13 0.00 68.25
C TYR A 20 52.57 1.44 68.50
N GLU A 21 51.40 1.51 69.17
CA GLU A 21 50.90 2.50 70.19
C GLU A 21 50.67 4.01 69.87
N GLY A 22 49.61 4.70 70.36
CA GLY A 22 48.46 4.45 71.27
C GLY A 22 47.59 5.74 71.34
N ARG A 23 46.24 5.80 71.35
CA ARG A 23 45.12 5.36 72.25
C ARG A 23 44.96 6.08 73.61
N MET A 24 43.79 6.73 73.78
CA MET A 24 42.98 6.88 75.02
C MET A 24 41.49 7.08 74.58
N HIS A 25 40.61 6.08 74.73
CA HIS A 25 39.49 5.94 75.72
C HIS A 25 38.21 6.74 75.36
N HIS A 26 36.94 6.27 75.46
CA HIS A 26 36.33 5.10 76.10
C HIS A 26 34.88 4.82 75.56
N LYS A 27 34.28 3.70 75.99
CA LYS A 27 33.13 2.95 75.41
C LYS A 27 31.73 3.25 76.00
N ARG A 28 30.67 2.91 75.22
CA ARG A 28 29.35 2.26 75.54
C ARG A 28 28.37 2.86 76.59
N LEU A 29 27.11 3.09 76.19
CA LEU A 29 25.80 2.57 76.73
C LEU A 29 24.61 3.32 76.03
N LEU A 30 23.79 2.72 75.14
CA LEU A 30 22.51 1.99 75.31
C LEU A 30 21.25 2.78 75.80
N ARG A 31 20.20 2.80 74.94
CA ARG A 31 18.71 2.85 75.17
C ARG A 31 17.93 4.18 75.20
N ILE A 32 17.15 4.40 74.12
CA ILE A 32 15.66 4.56 74.03
C ILE A 32 14.95 5.39 75.13
N ARG A 33 14.36 6.57 74.77
CA ARG A 33 12.91 6.97 74.78
C ARG A 33 12.67 8.49 75.00
N ALA A 34 11.56 8.96 74.41
CA ALA A 34 10.81 10.21 74.61
C ALA A 34 11.40 11.49 73.94
N ALA A 35 10.96 11.94 72.76
CA ALA A 35 9.64 12.45 72.36
C ALA A 35 9.40 13.94 72.72
N VAL A 36 9.18 14.74 71.65
CA VAL A 36 8.43 16.01 71.55
C VAL A 36 9.09 17.26 72.18
N LEU A 37 9.14 18.48 71.63
CA LEU A 37 8.28 19.23 70.70
C LEU A 37 9.09 20.38 70.01
N PHE A 38 8.87 20.56 68.70
CA PHE A 38 8.63 21.82 67.97
C PHE A 38 9.66 22.97 67.98
N LEU A 39 10.31 23.23 66.82
CA LEU A 39 9.93 24.32 65.89
C LEU A 39 10.81 24.23 64.62
N ILE A 40 10.31 23.62 63.54
CA ILE A 40 10.84 23.86 62.18
C ILE A 40 9.63 24.08 61.29
N GLY A 41 9.56 25.27 60.69
CA GLY A 41 8.53 25.66 59.74
C GLY A 41 8.44 24.67 58.60
N ALA A 42 7.23 24.18 58.35
CA ALA A 42 6.90 23.35 57.22
C ALA A 42 7.06 24.17 55.93
N ILE A 43 8.21 24.05 55.28
CA ILE A 43 8.27 24.18 53.83
C ILE A 43 7.83 22.81 53.31
N THR A 44 6.52 22.62 53.15
CA THR A 44 5.99 21.53 52.35
C THR A 44 6.42 21.79 50.92
N ALA A 45 7.48 21.12 50.45
CA ALA A 45 7.69 20.96 49.02
C ALA A 45 6.38 20.39 48.45
N PRO A 46 5.76 21.03 47.44
CA PRO A 46 4.54 20.50 46.87
C PRO A 46 4.85 19.10 46.33
N SER A 47 4.11 18.10 46.81
CA SER A 47 4.11 16.77 46.22
C SER A 47 3.69 16.93 44.75
N LEU A 48 4.66 16.86 43.84
CA LEU A 48 4.41 16.87 42.40
C LEU A 48 3.41 15.74 42.09
N SER A 49 2.20 16.11 41.67
CA SER A 49 1.22 15.15 41.16
C SER A 49 1.81 14.45 39.94
N ILE A 50 1.80 13.12 39.96
CA ILE A 50 2.26 12.30 38.82
C ILE A 50 1.29 12.44 37.63
N ASN A 51 0.00 12.70 37.91
CA ASN A 51 -1.02 12.91 36.89
C ASN A 51 -1.12 14.37 36.45
N LEU A 52 -1.51 14.57 35.20
CA LEU A 52 -1.86 15.86 34.64
C LEU A 52 -2.98 16.54 35.47
N PRO A 53 -2.87 17.85 35.75
CA PRO A 53 -3.91 18.58 36.45
C PRO A 53 -5.21 18.62 35.62
N GLN A 54 -6.36 18.48 36.31
CA GLN A 54 -7.66 18.68 35.69
C GLN A 54 -8.00 20.18 35.61
N SER A 55 -8.70 20.58 34.55
CA SER A 55 -9.14 21.95 34.36
C SER A 55 -10.44 22.03 33.59
N ALA A 56 -11.22 23.10 33.76
CA ALA A 56 -12.40 23.34 32.95
C ALA A 56 -12.01 23.61 31.48
N PRO A 57 -12.75 23.12 30.47
CA PRO A 57 -12.42 23.35 29.05
C PRO A 57 -12.15 24.81 28.68
N ALA A 58 -12.97 25.74 29.20
CA ALA A 58 -12.84 27.17 28.90
C ALA A 58 -11.49 27.75 29.33
N SER A 59 -10.91 27.25 30.44
CA SER A 59 -9.60 27.69 30.93
C SER A 59 -8.41 27.25 30.08
N ALA A 60 -8.64 26.34 29.14
CA ALA A 60 -7.68 25.89 28.13
C ALA A 60 -8.15 26.30 26.72
N GLY A 61 -9.01 27.32 26.61
CA GLY A 61 -9.47 27.86 25.33
C GLY A 61 -10.42 26.97 24.55
N MET A 62 -11.10 26.02 25.21
CA MET A 62 -12.01 25.07 24.58
C MET A 62 -13.48 25.26 25.00
N SER A 63 -14.41 25.05 24.07
CA SER A 63 -15.85 25.11 24.33
C SER A 63 -16.35 23.82 25.01
N ALA A 64 -16.80 23.94 26.26
CA ALA A 64 -17.40 22.83 27.01
C ALA A 64 -18.68 22.30 26.34
N GLU A 65 -19.50 23.18 25.76
CA GLU A 65 -20.72 22.81 25.01
C GLU A 65 -20.37 21.93 23.80
N ARG A 66 -19.36 22.31 23.03
CA ARG A 66 -18.92 21.54 21.85
C ARG A 66 -18.33 20.19 22.24
N LEU A 67 -17.47 20.15 23.25
CA LEU A 67 -16.96 18.87 23.79
C LEU A 67 -18.11 17.97 24.28
N GLY A 68 -19.16 18.56 24.86
CA GLY A 68 -20.37 17.84 25.27
C GLY A 68 -21.05 17.05 24.16
N ARG A 69 -20.87 17.41 22.88
CA ARG A 69 -21.42 16.66 21.73
C ARG A 69 -20.87 15.23 21.63
N MET A 70 -19.70 14.96 22.22
CA MET A 70 -19.14 13.60 22.30
C MET A 70 -20.09 12.64 23.04
N ASP A 71 -20.82 13.14 24.05
CA ASP A 71 -21.72 12.29 24.83
C ASP A 71 -22.77 11.61 23.96
N SER A 72 -23.39 12.35 23.04
CA SER A 72 -24.44 11.82 22.19
C SER A 72 -23.89 10.78 21.21
N VAL A 73 -22.77 11.08 20.56
CA VAL A 73 -22.23 10.21 19.51
C VAL A 73 -21.66 8.91 20.08
N ILE A 74 -21.09 8.96 21.29
CA ILE A 74 -20.58 7.75 21.97
C ILE A 74 -21.72 6.89 22.48
N ARG A 75 -22.77 7.48 23.08
CA ARG A 75 -23.95 6.72 23.51
C ARG A 75 -24.68 6.07 22.34
N GLU A 76 -24.83 6.80 21.23
CA GLU A 76 -25.41 6.27 19.99
C GLU A 76 -24.67 5.01 19.50
N SER A 77 -23.33 5.04 19.48
CA SER A 77 -22.52 3.88 19.11
C SER A 77 -22.63 2.72 20.11
N ILE A 78 -22.76 3.00 21.41
CA ILE A 78 -23.01 1.96 22.43
C ILE A 78 -24.39 1.32 22.21
N ASP A 79 -25.42 2.11 21.94
CA ASP A 79 -26.77 1.63 21.67
C ASP A 79 -26.82 0.77 20.39
N LYS A 80 -26.02 1.13 19.39
CA LYS A 80 -25.78 0.34 18.16
C LYS A 80 -24.92 -0.90 18.37
N LYS A 81 -24.39 -1.12 19.58
CA LYS A 81 -23.49 -2.22 19.94
C LYS A 81 -22.18 -2.23 19.13
N GLU A 82 -21.75 -1.05 18.67
CA GLU A 82 -20.45 -0.86 18.01
C GLU A 82 -19.28 -1.00 19.01
N LEU A 83 -19.57 -0.82 20.30
CA LEU A 83 -18.68 -1.04 21.44
C LEU A 83 -19.49 -1.22 22.75
N PRO A 84 -18.95 -1.92 23.75
CA PRO A 84 -19.57 -2.00 25.09
C PRO A 84 -19.53 -0.68 25.88
N GLY A 85 -18.46 0.08 25.70
CA GLY A 85 -18.15 1.27 26.49
C GLY A 85 -16.78 1.83 26.12
N ALA A 86 -16.46 2.99 26.68
CA ALA A 86 -15.18 3.67 26.44
C ALA A 86 -14.74 4.55 27.61
N VAL A 87 -13.43 4.80 27.70
CA VAL A 87 -12.83 5.92 28.43
C VAL A 87 -12.30 6.92 27.41
N VAL A 88 -12.75 8.17 27.50
CA VAL A 88 -12.29 9.27 26.65
C VAL A 88 -11.59 10.32 27.52
N LEU A 89 -10.36 10.64 27.16
CA LEU A 89 -9.55 11.66 27.82
C LEU A 89 -9.01 12.65 26.77
N ILE A 90 -9.29 13.93 27.00
CA ILE A 90 -8.78 15.04 26.20
C ILE A 90 -7.93 15.93 27.10
N ALA A 91 -6.73 16.25 26.66
CA ALA A 91 -5.90 17.24 27.33
C ALA A 91 -5.42 18.29 26.34
N ARG A 92 -5.24 19.50 26.88
CA ARG A 92 -4.72 20.65 26.15
C ARG A 92 -3.93 21.55 27.10
N HIS A 93 -2.79 22.08 26.65
CA HIS A 93 -1.95 22.98 27.47
C HIS A 93 -1.54 22.37 28.81
N GLY A 94 -1.15 21.09 28.79
CA GLY A 94 -0.73 20.36 29.99
C GLY A 94 -1.86 20.09 30.99
N LYS A 95 -3.13 20.22 30.60
CA LYS A 95 -4.29 20.06 31.49
C LYS A 95 -5.31 19.11 30.89
N VAL A 96 -5.85 18.19 31.70
CA VAL A 96 -6.98 17.34 31.31
C VAL A 96 -8.26 18.16 31.36
N VAL A 97 -8.88 18.36 30.21
CA VAL A 97 -10.10 19.17 30.04
C VAL A 97 -11.37 18.32 29.92
N TRP A 98 -11.21 17.04 29.57
CA TRP A 98 -12.28 16.08 29.51
C TRP A 98 -11.75 14.71 29.95
N ARG A 99 -12.44 14.06 30.89
CA ARG A 99 -12.14 12.68 31.31
C ARG A 99 -13.45 12.03 31.71
N LYS A 100 -13.94 11.12 30.89
CA LYS A 100 -15.27 10.53 31.08
C LYS A 100 -15.32 9.08 30.67
N THR A 101 -16.14 8.30 31.38
CA THR A 101 -16.45 6.91 31.08
C THR A 101 -17.84 6.81 30.46
N TYR A 102 -17.99 5.81 29.60
CA TYR A 102 -19.25 5.50 28.92
C TYR A 102 -19.47 3.99 28.94
N GLY A 103 -20.73 3.57 29.08
CA GLY A 103 -21.13 2.17 28.95
C GLY A 103 -20.49 1.26 30.00
N ALA A 104 -20.11 0.06 29.55
CA ALA A 104 -19.62 -1.02 30.39
C ALA A 104 -18.24 -1.49 29.91
N ARG A 105 -17.35 -1.88 30.82
CA ARG A 105 -16.09 -2.55 30.45
C ARG A 105 -16.30 -4.01 30.10
N ALA A 106 -17.36 -4.63 30.62
CA ALA A 106 -17.79 -5.97 30.25
C ALA A 106 -19.32 -5.98 30.15
N VAL A 107 -19.86 -6.62 29.11
CA VAL A 107 -21.29 -6.96 29.03
C VAL A 107 -21.53 -8.45 29.29
N GLU A 108 -20.50 -9.27 29.08
CA GLU A 108 -20.47 -10.70 29.37
C GLU A 108 -19.23 -11.09 30.18
N PRO A 109 -19.28 -12.18 30.98
CA PRO A 109 -20.48 -12.96 31.31
C PRO A 109 -21.43 -12.20 32.26
N GLN A 110 -20.91 -11.15 32.91
CA GLN A 110 -21.67 -10.23 33.75
C GLN A 110 -21.37 -8.80 33.30
N ARG A 111 -22.40 -7.95 33.35
CA ARG A 111 -22.22 -6.52 33.07
C ARG A 111 -21.40 -5.85 34.17
N GLU A 112 -20.27 -5.26 33.80
CA GLU A 112 -19.40 -4.46 34.67
C GLU A 112 -19.31 -3.02 34.16
N ALA A 113 -19.58 -2.05 35.02
CA ALA A 113 -19.53 -0.63 34.65
C ALA A 113 -18.11 -0.22 34.22
N MET A 114 -18.03 0.70 33.25
CA MET A 114 -16.77 1.30 32.83
C MET A 114 -16.29 2.29 33.90
N THR A 115 -15.04 2.14 34.35
CA THR A 115 -14.40 3.04 35.33
C THR A 115 -13.19 3.73 34.73
N THR A 116 -12.81 4.89 35.26
CA THR A 116 -11.72 5.70 34.68
C THR A 116 -10.34 5.05 34.81
N ASP A 117 -10.19 4.12 35.76
CA ASP A 117 -8.99 3.33 36.01
C ASP A 117 -8.99 1.98 35.25
N THR A 118 -9.94 1.78 34.32
CA THR A 118 -10.02 0.58 33.49
C THR A 118 -8.76 0.44 32.65
N ILE A 119 -8.17 -0.75 32.69
CA ILE A 119 -6.98 -1.11 31.91
C ILE A 119 -7.43 -1.81 30.63
N PHE A 120 -6.93 -1.36 29.49
CA PHE A 120 -7.28 -1.90 28.17
C PHE A 120 -6.08 -2.62 27.56
N ASP A 121 -6.35 -3.70 26.82
CA ASP A 121 -5.41 -4.19 25.80
C ASP A 121 -5.30 -3.13 24.72
N LEU A 122 -4.10 -2.57 24.54
CA LEU A 122 -3.88 -1.48 23.62
C LEU A 122 -3.65 -1.91 22.17
N ALA A 123 -3.52 -3.22 21.90
CA ALA A 123 -3.21 -3.77 20.59
C ALA A 123 -2.05 -2.98 19.92
N SER A 124 -2.29 -2.46 18.72
CA SER A 124 -1.28 -1.78 17.90
C SER A 124 -0.74 -0.46 18.48
N LEU A 125 -1.31 0.15 19.53
CA LEU A 125 -0.62 1.26 20.20
C LEU A 125 0.71 0.82 20.81
N THR A 126 0.91 -0.48 21.06
CA THR A 126 2.19 -1.07 21.47
C THR A 126 3.34 -0.62 20.57
N LYS A 127 3.10 -0.54 19.26
CA LYS A 127 4.07 -0.10 18.25
C LYS A 127 4.70 1.23 18.63
N VAL A 128 3.87 2.23 18.84
CA VAL A 128 4.33 3.61 19.05
C VAL A 128 4.71 3.90 20.50
N VAL A 129 4.00 3.31 21.48
CA VAL A 129 4.23 3.58 22.90
C VAL A 129 5.49 2.86 23.40
N ALA A 130 5.64 1.56 23.09
CA ALA A 130 6.77 0.75 23.57
C ALA A 130 7.91 0.67 22.54
N THR A 131 7.62 0.15 21.35
CA THR A 131 8.67 -0.28 20.40
C THR A 131 9.37 0.90 19.74
N THR A 132 8.63 1.81 19.11
CA THR A 132 9.17 2.99 18.46
C THR A 132 9.95 3.84 19.46
N THR A 133 9.38 4.14 20.63
CA THR A 133 10.07 4.90 21.68
C THR A 133 11.40 4.24 22.07
N SER A 134 11.40 2.91 22.25
CA SER A 134 12.62 2.16 22.59
C SER A 134 13.68 2.24 21.49
N VAL A 135 13.27 2.10 20.23
CA VAL A 135 14.18 2.22 19.07
C VAL A 135 14.76 3.64 18.98
N MET A 136 13.94 4.68 19.19
CA MET A 136 14.41 6.05 19.19
C MET A 136 15.39 6.33 20.34
N MET A 137 15.19 5.76 21.54
CA MET A 137 16.16 5.83 22.63
C MET A 137 17.50 5.16 22.26
N LEU A 138 17.46 4.03 21.57
CA LEU A 138 18.68 3.35 21.10
C LEU A 138 19.42 4.15 20.01
N ILE A 139 18.69 4.93 19.20
CA ILE A 139 19.26 5.89 18.26
C ILE A 139 19.97 7.03 19.01
N GLU A 140 19.35 7.61 20.05
CA GLU A 140 20.00 8.65 20.88
C GLU A 140 21.26 8.15 21.58
N GLN A 141 21.27 6.87 21.96
CA GLN A 141 22.45 6.20 22.53
C GLN A 141 23.54 5.91 21.49
N GLY A 142 23.32 6.22 20.21
CA GLY A 142 24.26 5.94 19.11
C GLY A 142 24.39 4.46 18.77
N LYS A 143 23.50 3.60 19.28
CA LYS A 143 23.57 2.14 19.08
C LYS A 143 22.88 1.69 17.79
N VAL A 144 21.93 2.47 17.31
CA VAL A 144 21.14 2.19 16.10
C VAL A 144 21.13 3.43 15.21
N ARG A 145 21.18 3.25 13.88
CA ARG A 145 20.92 4.33 12.91
C ARG A 145 19.71 3.96 12.05
N LEU A 146 18.98 4.99 11.59
CA LEU A 146 17.82 4.81 10.69
C LEU A 146 18.19 4.03 9.41
N ASN A 147 19.35 4.31 8.83
CA ASN A 147 19.84 3.64 7.62
C ASN A 147 20.63 2.35 7.91
N ASP A 148 20.79 1.94 9.17
CA ASP A 148 21.38 0.63 9.44
C ASP A 148 20.47 -0.44 8.85
N SER A 149 21.07 -1.41 8.15
CA SER A 149 20.35 -2.59 7.72
C SER A 149 19.95 -3.44 8.93
N VAL A 150 18.74 -4.01 8.90
CA VAL A 150 18.25 -4.91 9.97
C VAL A 150 19.17 -6.11 10.18
N VAL A 151 19.84 -6.59 9.13
CA VAL A 151 20.74 -7.75 9.21
C VAL A 151 22.00 -7.48 10.03
N LYS A 152 22.32 -6.20 10.31
CA LYS A 152 23.36 -5.83 11.28
C LYS A 152 23.03 -6.32 12.68
N PHE A 153 21.74 -6.36 13.03
CA PHE A 153 21.26 -6.73 14.35
C PHE A 153 20.69 -8.15 14.35
N ILE A 154 20.09 -8.58 13.23
CA ILE A 154 19.50 -9.91 13.04
C ILE A 154 20.14 -10.58 11.81
N PRO A 155 21.40 -11.06 11.91
CA PRO A 155 22.12 -11.63 10.76
C PRO A 155 21.41 -12.79 10.06
N GLU A 156 20.57 -13.52 10.79
CA GLU A 156 19.78 -14.66 10.31
C GLU A 156 18.72 -14.26 9.29
N MET A 157 18.35 -12.97 9.20
CA MET A 157 17.45 -12.46 8.17
C MET A 157 18.13 -12.27 6.81
N LYS A 158 19.46 -12.42 6.72
CA LYS A 158 20.23 -12.24 5.49
C LYS A 158 19.69 -13.07 4.32
N GLY A 159 19.70 -12.50 3.12
CA GLY A 159 19.22 -13.12 1.88
C GLY A 159 17.78 -12.76 1.53
N GLY A 160 17.37 -13.08 0.29
CA GLY A 160 16.02 -12.80 -0.21
C GLY A 160 15.67 -11.30 -0.30
N GLY A 161 16.68 -10.43 -0.43
CA GLY A 161 16.50 -8.97 -0.48
C GLY A 161 16.36 -8.28 0.88
N ARG A 162 16.30 -9.04 1.98
CA ARG A 162 16.13 -8.51 3.35
C ARG A 162 17.34 -7.72 3.85
N ASP A 163 18.50 -7.89 3.24
CA ASP A 163 19.70 -7.07 3.48
C ASP A 163 19.47 -5.57 3.20
N ALA A 164 18.50 -5.23 2.32
CA ALA A 164 18.14 -3.85 2.01
C ALA A 164 17.11 -3.24 2.98
N ILE A 165 16.58 -4.02 3.94
CA ILE A 165 15.66 -3.50 4.95
C ILE A 165 16.46 -2.65 5.94
N THR A 166 16.08 -1.40 6.09
CA THR A 166 16.65 -0.49 7.08
C THR A 166 15.73 -0.36 8.29
N ILE A 167 16.23 0.20 9.38
CA ILE A 167 15.42 0.57 10.55
C ILE A 167 14.33 1.58 10.17
N GLU A 168 14.61 2.53 9.26
CA GLU A 168 13.61 3.44 8.72
C GLU A 168 12.49 2.68 7.99
N HIS A 169 12.83 1.72 7.11
CA HIS A 169 11.83 0.91 6.41
C HIS A 169 10.90 0.16 7.38
N LEU A 170 11.44 -0.36 8.48
CA LEU A 170 10.63 -1.02 9.52
C LEU A 170 9.69 -0.04 10.21
N LEU A 171 10.19 1.13 10.63
CA LEU A 171 9.42 2.16 11.32
C LEU A 171 8.32 2.76 10.43
N THR A 172 8.53 2.84 9.12
CA THR A 172 7.57 3.41 8.15
C THR A 172 6.71 2.37 7.43
N HIS A 173 6.85 1.09 7.76
CA HIS A 173 6.15 -0.03 7.12
C HIS A 173 6.41 -0.14 5.60
N MET A 174 7.65 0.08 5.19
CA MET A 174 8.10 0.05 3.79
C MET A 174 9.08 -1.09 3.53
N THR A 175 9.02 -2.21 4.25
CA THR A 175 9.96 -3.32 4.07
C THR A 175 9.61 -4.27 2.93
N GLY A 176 8.32 -4.34 2.57
CA GLY A 176 7.78 -5.35 1.67
C GLY A 176 7.29 -6.63 2.35
N PHE A 177 7.32 -6.71 3.69
CA PHE A 177 6.71 -7.82 4.41
C PHE A 177 5.18 -7.90 4.22
N ALA A 178 4.65 -9.09 4.44
CA ALA A 178 3.22 -9.32 4.62
C ALA A 178 2.64 -8.48 5.78
N PRO A 179 1.33 -8.18 5.79
CA PRO A 179 0.68 -7.55 6.94
C PRO A 179 0.89 -8.29 8.26
N ASP A 180 0.87 -9.63 8.24
CA ASP A 180 1.10 -10.49 9.40
C ASP A 180 1.68 -11.84 8.91
N PHE A 181 2.19 -12.65 9.83
CA PHE A 181 2.66 -14.00 9.54
C PHE A 181 1.51 -14.89 9.04
N ASP A 182 1.86 -15.91 8.26
CA ASP A 182 0.96 -17.02 8.01
C ASP A 182 0.91 -17.93 9.24
N LEU A 183 -0.27 -18.03 9.86
CA LEU A 183 -0.45 -18.72 11.14
C LEU A 183 -1.07 -20.11 11.02
N ARG A 184 -1.14 -20.64 9.78
CA ARG A 184 -1.53 -22.03 9.51
C ARG A 184 -0.60 -23.03 10.20
N ASP A 185 0.70 -22.73 10.23
CA ASP A 185 1.67 -23.51 10.99
C ASP A 185 1.49 -23.26 12.49
N ARG A 186 1.44 -24.35 13.28
CA ARG A 186 1.31 -24.27 14.74
C ARG A 186 2.68 -24.09 15.37
N TRP A 187 2.94 -22.88 15.86
CA TRP A 187 4.12 -22.52 16.62
C TRP A 187 3.74 -21.76 17.90
N ILE A 188 4.56 -21.90 18.94
CA ILE A 188 4.41 -21.21 20.23
C ILE A 188 5.80 -20.84 20.73
N GLY A 189 5.92 -19.67 21.35
CA GLY A 189 7.15 -19.16 21.94
C GLY A 189 7.80 -18.08 21.08
N TYR A 190 8.54 -17.20 21.76
CA TYR A 190 9.25 -16.09 21.14
C TYR A 190 10.29 -16.58 20.12
N ASP A 191 11.12 -17.55 20.50
CA ASP A 191 12.20 -18.04 19.63
C ASP A 191 11.69 -18.65 18.31
N GLU A 192 10.56 -19.36 18.35
CA GLU A 192 9.95 -19.89 17.13
C GLU A 192 9.41 -18.77 16.24
N ALA A 193 8.74 -17.76 16.80
CA ALA A 193 8.29 -16.59 16.03
C ALA A 193 9.46 -15.86 15.35
N ILE A 194 10.61 -15.75 16.03
CA ILE A 194 11.80 -15.14 15.46
C ILE A 194 12.41 -16.02 14.35
N LYS A 195 12.35 -17.35 14.45
CA LYS A 195 12.72 -18.25 13.34
C LYS A 195 11.79 -18.09 12.13
N HIS A 196 10.50 -17.82 12.35
CA HIS A 196 9.56 -17.48 11.29
C HIS A 196 9.97 -16.15 10.62
N LEU A 197 10.31 -15.12 11.40
CA LEU A 197 10.79 -13.84 10.89
C LEU A 197 12.00 -13.99 9.93
N TYR A 198 12.95 -14.88 10.23
CA TYR A 198 14.12 -15.11 9.38
C TYR A 198 13.77 -15.58 7.97
N ARG A 199 12.63 -16.25 7.83
CA ARG A 199 12.20 -16.89 6.59
C ARG A 199 11.10 -16.11 5.88
N GLU A 200 10.52 -15.09 6.50
CA GLU A 200 9.43 -14.31 5.92
C GLU A 200 9.86 -13.70 4.57
N PRO A 201 9.17 -14.05 3.46
CA PRO A 201 9.50 -13.53 2.16
C PRO A 201 9.08 -12.07 1.99
N LEU A 202 9.81 -11.34 1.14
CA LEU A 202 9.42 -10.00 0.72
C LEU A 202 8.48 -10.09 -0.48
N ARG A 203 7.38 -9.35 -0.43
CA ARG A 203 6.37 -9.21 -1.49
C ARG A 203 6.61 -7.99 -2.38
N SER A 204 7.57 -7.15 -2.01
CA SER A 204 8.03 -5.99 -2.75
C SER A 204 9.40 -5.58 -2.23
N GLN A 205 10.14 -4.80 -3.00
CA GLN A 205 11.45 -4.32 -2.59
C GLN A 205 11.33 -3.34 -1.40
N PRO A 206 12.21 -3.41 -0.39
CA PRO A 206 12.24 -2.43 0.68
C PRO A 206 12.36 -1.00 0.14
N GLY A 207 11.62 -0.06 0.72
CA GLY A 207 11.55 1.34 0.33
C GLY A 207 10.56 1.65 -0.80
N THR A 208 9.95 0.65 -1.44
CA THR A 208 9.13 0.90 -2.65
C THR A 208 7.63 0.98 -2.40
N ARG A 209 7.12 0.25 -1.40
CA ARG A 209 5.68 0.13 -1.14
C ARG A 209 5.38 0.15 0.34
N PHE A 210 4.37 0.92 0.73
CA PHE A 210 3.78 0.86 2.06
C PHE A 210 2.82 -0.34 2.19
N VAL A 211 3.05 -1.15 3.23
CA VAL A 211 2.14 -2.19 3.69
C VAL A 211 2.15 -2.15 5.21
N TYR A 212 1.05 -1.71 5.82
CA TYR A 212 0.91 -1.76 7.28
C TYR A 212 1.07 -3.21 7.75
N SER A 213 2.16 -3.47 8.47
CA SER A 213 2.65 -4.83 8.75
C SER A 213 3.23 -4.96 10.15
N ASP A 214 2.72 -5.96 10.87
CA ASP A 214 3.08 -6.31 12.24
C ASP A 214 4.47 -6.96 12.32
N ILE A 215 4.86 -7.68 11.26
CA ILE A 215 6.18 -8.30 11.12
C ILE A 215 7.30 -7.26 11.27
N ASN A 216 7.10 -6.04 10.77
CA ASN A 216 8.06 -4.95 10.94
C ASN A 216 8.37 -4.67 12.41
N TYR A 217 7.32 -4.65 13.23
CA TYR A 217 7.44 -4.30 14.63
C TYR A 217 7.89 -5.48 15.49
N ILE A 218 7.59 -6.71 15.07
CA ILE A 218 8.20 -7.91 15.64
C ILE A 218 9.73 -7.85 15.44
N ALA A 219 10.19 -7.52 14.24
CA ALA A 219 11.62 -7.33 13.96
C ALA A 219 12.23 -6.18 14.78
N LEU A 220 11.56 -5.03 14.90
CA LEU A 220 12.04 -3.93 15.75
C LEU A 220 12.10 -4.32 17.23
N GLY A 221 11.17 -5.12 17.72
CA GLY A 221 11.20 -5.67 19.07
C GLY A 221 12.44 -6.55 19.29
N GLU A 222 12.79 -7.38 18.31
CA GLU A 222 14.01 -8.20 18.35
C GLU A 222 15.29 -7.35 18.22
N VAL A 223 15.27 -6.26 17.43
CA VAL A 223 16.39 -5.29 17.40
C VAL A 223 16.59 -4.69 18.79
N VAL A 224 15.52 -4.27 19.48
CA VAL A 224 15.61 -3.75 20.86
C VAL A 224 16.21 -4.81 21.78
N HIS A 225 15.73 -6.06 21.69
CA HIS A 225 16.25 -7.17 22.48
C HIS A 225 17.75 -7.39 22.28
N ARG A 226 18.19 -7.56 21.03
CA ARG A 226 19.61 -7.85 20.72
C ARG A 226 20.54 -6.69 21.03
N VAL A 227 20.12 -5.45 20.80
CA VAL A 227 20.96 -4.27 21.03
C VAL A 227 21.05 -3.91 22.52
N SER A 228 19.98 -4.12 23.29
CA SER A 228 19.94 -3.77 24.71
C SER A 228 20.29 -4.91 25.66
N GLY A 229 20.16 -6.15 25.21
CA GLY A 229 20.23 -7.36 26.04
C GLY A 229 19.00 -7.58 26.93
N LEU A 230 17.93 -6.80 26.75
CA LEU A 230 16.69 -6.88 27.53
C LEU A 230 15.49 -7.09 26.60
N MET A 231 14.55 -7.96 27.00
CA MET A 231 13.28 -8.07 26.30
C MET A 231 12.53 -6.74 26.28
N LEU A 232 11.72 -6.52 25.23
CA LEU A 232 11.03 -5.25 25.01
C LEU A 232 10.19 -4.78 26.22
N ASP A 233 9.51 -5.71 26.90
CA ASP A 233 8.71 -5.40 28.08
C ASP A 233 9.56 -4.86 29.24
N GLU A 234 10.72 -5.47 29.47
CA GLU A 234 11.66 -5.03 30.49
C GLU A 234 12.34 -3.72 30.12
N PHE A 235 12.77 -3.56 28.86
CA PHE A 235 13.38 -2.35 28.37
C PHE A 235 12.42 -1.16 28.48
N ALA A 236 11.19 -1.30 27.96
CA ALA A 236 10.19 -0.24 27.99
C ALA A 236 9.77 0.10 29.43
N ARG A 237 9.60 -0.90 30.30
CA ARG A 237 9.31 -0.66 31.72
C ARG A 237 10.41 0.15 32.40
N ARG A 238 11.67 -0.23 32.22
CA ARG A 238 12.81 0.43 32.90
C ARG A 238 13.09 1.83 32.37
N ASN A 239 12.92 2.04 31.07
CA ASN A 239 13.41 3.25 30.40
C ASN A 239 12.29 4.25 30.05
N ILE A 240 11.02 3.80 30.02
CA ILE A 240 9.89 4.64 29.63
C ILE A 240 8.86 4.70 30.76
N PHE A 241 8.25 3.56 31.11
CA PHE A 241 7.05 3.56 31.96
C PHE A 241 7.35 3.89 33.41
N ALA A 242 8.33 3.22 34.04
CA ALA A 242 8.68 3.46 35.42
C ALA A 242 9.23 4.89 35.66
N PRO A 243 10.14 5.43 34.81
CA PRO A 243 10.59 6.82 34.95
C PRO A 243 9.47 7.85 34.80
N LEU A 244 8.50 7.62 33.89
CA LEU A 244 7.34 8.49 33.73
C LEU A 244 6.28 8.33 34.82
N GLY A 245 6.38 7.29 35.66
CA GLY A 245 5.36 6.98 36.65
C GLY A 245 4.08 6.38 36.07
N MET A 246 4.15 5.78 34.88
CA MET A 246 3.06 5.03 34.25
C MET A 246 2.93 3.66 34.92
N ARG A 247 2.10 3.58 35.97
CA ARG A 247 2.08 2.44 36.92
C ARG A 247 1.21 1.27 36.46
N ASP A 248 0.25 1.53 35.60
CA ASP A 248 -0.68 0.56 35.04
C ASP A 248 -0.40 0.28 33.55
N THR A 249 0.74 0.75 33.03
CA THR A 249 1.23 0.41 31.69
C THR A 249 2.27 -0.71 31.72
N GLY A 250 2.02 -1.77 30.95
CA GLY A 250 2.98 -2.86 30.80
C GLY A 250 2.45 -4.02 29.98
N PHE A 251 3.32 -5.01 29.76
CA PHE A 251 2.96 -6.29 29.16
C PHE A 251 2.61 -7.28 30.26
N ARG A 252 1.79 -8.30 29.94
CA ARG A 252 1.44 -9.40 30.86
C ARG A 252 1.01 -8.87 32.25
N PRO A 253 -0.08 -8.09 32.32
CA PRO A 253 -0.48 -7.42 33.55
C PRO A 253 -0.68 -8.42 34.71
N GLU A 254 -0.27 -8.01 35.90
CA GLU A 254 -0.36 -8.87 37.09
C GLU A 254 -1.79 -9.34 37.37
N VAL A 255 -1.95 -10.57 37.85
CA VAL A 255 -3.26 -11.18 38.13
C VAL A 255 -4.13 -10.32 39.05
N LYS A 256 -3.54 -9.60 40.01
CA LYS A 256 -4.26 -8.68 40.91
C LYS A 256 -4.98 -7.53 40.19
N LEU A 257 -4.52 -7.16 39.00
CA LEU A 257 -5.12 -6.10 38.18
C LEU A 257 -6.31 -6.60 37.34
N ARG A 258 -6.54 -7.92 37.25
CA ARG A 258 -7.54 -8.53 36.36
C ARG A 258 -8.94 -7.91 36.52
N ALA A 259 -9.34 -7.57 37.74
CA ALA A 259 -10.64 -6.94 38.00
C ALA A 259 -10.80 -5.55 37.36
N ARG A 260 -9.70 -4.82 37.12
CA ARG A 260 -9.67 -3.52 36.45
C ARG A 260 -9.53 -3.63 34.93
N ILE A 261 -9.17 -4.80 34.41
CA ILE A 261 -8.93 -4.99 32.97
C ILE A 261 -10.26 -5.21 32.25
N ALA A 262 -10.48 -4.48 31.15
CA ALA A 262 -11.58 -4.75 30.23
C ALA A 262 -11.32 -6.07 29.47
N PRO A 263 -12.24 -7.04 29.49
CA PRO A 263 -12.13 -8.21 28.61
C PRO A 263 -12.24 -7.80 27.14
N THR A 264 -11.59 -8.54 26.25
CA THR A 264 -11.84 -8.49 24.80
C THR A 264 -12.87 -9.56 24.44
N GLU A 265 -12.66 -10.35 23.38
CA GLU A 265 -13.53 -11.47 23.06
C GLU A 265 -13.08 -12.80 23.69
N LYS A 266 -13.87 -13.86 23.48
CA LYS A 266 -13.49 -15.23 23.81
C LYS A 266 -12.33 -15.69 22.93
N ARG A 267 -11.50 -16.60 23.45
CA ARG A 267 -10.35 -17.15 22.72
C ARG A 267 -10.71 -17.74 21.35
N ARG A 268 -11.90 -18.32 21.18
CA ARG A 268 -12.39 -18.77 19.86
C ARG A 268 -12.36 -17.66 18.80
N GLY A 269 -12.83 -16.47 19.16
CA GLY A 269 -12.93 -15.37 18.21
C GLY A 269 -11.56 -14.89 17.74
N GLN A 270 -10.59 -14.80 18.65
CA GLN A 270 -9.17 -14.55 18.33
C GLN A 270 -8.61 -15.55 17.29
N MET A 271 -9.00 -16.83 17.35
CA MET A 271 -8.53 -17.86 16.42
C MET A 271 -9.14 -17.73 15.01
N ASN A 272 -10.39 -17.24 14.91
CA ASN A 272 -11.09 -17.10 13.62
C ASN A 272 -10.48 -16.04 12.70
N TYR A 273 -9.83 -15.00 13.25
CA TYR A 273 -9.22 -13.92 12.45
C TYR A 273 -8.05 -14.38 11.57
N LEU A 274 -7.64 -15.64 11.68
CA LEU A 274 -6.44 -16.20 11.07
C LEU A 274 -6.69 -17.44 10.22
N GLY A 275 -7.96 -17.76 9.93
CA GLY A 275 -8.32 -18.91 9.10
C GLY A 275 -8.26 -20.26 9.81
N ASP A 276 -8.08 -20.30 11.14
CA ASP A 276 -8.37 -21.48 11.95
C ASP A 276 -9.89 -21.56 12.16
N THR A 277 -10.50 -22.74 11.92
CA THR A 277 -11.95 -22.95 12.05
C THR A 277 -12.41 -22.98 13.51
N GLY A 278 -11.48 -22.89 14.47
CA GLY A 278 -11.75 -22.94 15.90
C GLY A 278 -12.18 -24.33 16.39
N ALA A 279 -12.16 -25.33 15.51
CA ALA A 279 -12.58 -26.71 15.80
C ALA A 279 -11.65 -27.40 16.82
N ASP A 280 -10.38 -27.00 16.87
CA ASP A 280 -9.36 -27.57 17.76
C ASP A 280 -9.06 -26.71 19.00
N ALA A 281 -9.85 -25.67 19.26
CA ALA A 281 -9.58 -24.67 20.32
C ALA A 281 -9.69 -25.21 21.77
N GLY A 282 -10.18 -26.45 21.92
CA GLY A 282 -10.32 -27.12 23.20
C GLY A 282 -11.28 -26.40 24.17
N PRO A 283 -11.33 -26.80 25.46
CA PRO A 283 -12.20 -26.19 26.46
C PRO A 283 -11.86 -24.72 26.75
N GLU A 284 -10.65 -24.28 26.40
CA GLU A 284 -10.18 -22.90 26.60
C GLU A 284 -10.79 -21.91 25.58
N ALA A 285 -11.44 -22.40 24.51
CA ALA A 285 -12.08 -21.60 23.48
C ALA A 285 -13.15 -20.62 24.02
N GLU A 286 -13.83 -21.03 25.09
CA GLU A 286 -14.91 -20.26 25.73
C GLU A 286 -14.41 -19.28 26.78
N GLN A 287 -13.10 -19.26 27.07
CA GLN A 287 -12.52 -18.35 28.05
C GLN A 287 -12.43 -16.93 27.48
N TRP A 288 -12.86 -15.96 28.27
CA TRP A 288 -12.68 -14.54 27.98
C TRP A 288 -11.21 -14.15 28.08
N LEU A 289 -10.69 -13.54 27.02
CA LEU A 289 -9.38 -12.91 27.04
C LEU A 289 -9.47 -11.65 27.93
N ARG A 290 -8.88 -11.76 29.13
CA ARG A 290 -8.84 -10.68 30.14
C ARG A 290 -7.49 -10.72 30.84
N GLY A 291 -6.69 -9.67 30.66
CA GLY A 291 -5.28 -9.63 31.07
C GLY A 291 -4.36 -10.51 30.22
N GLN A 292 -4.85 -10.97 29.06
CA GLN A 292 -4.10 -11.68 28.04
C GLN A 292 -4.26 -10.92 26.73
N VAL A 293 -3.20 -10.83 25.95
CA VAL A 293 -3.22 -10.10 24.68
C VAL A 293 -4.20 -10.74 23.70
N HIS A 294 -4.98 -9.89 23.03
CA HIS A 294 -5.95 -10.25 22.01
C HIS A 294 -5.31 -10.56 20.66
N ASP A 295 -4.21 -9.91 20.33
CA ASP A 295 -3.45 -10.21 19.12
C ASP A 295 -2.92 -11.66 19.16
N PRO A 296 -3.23 -12.48 18.15
CA PRO A 296 -2.91 -13.91 18.17
C PRO A 296 -1.41 -14.20 17.98
N THR A 297 -0.69 -13.40 17.18
CA THR A 297 0.75 -13.54 16.99
C THR A 297 1.48 -13.23 18.30
N SER A 298 1.16 -12.11 18.95
CA SER A 298 1.69 -11.73 20.26
C SER A 298 1.30 -12.74 21.35
N PHE A 299 0.08 -13.27 21.30
CA PHE A 299 -0.35 -14.35 22.19
C PHE A 299 0.54 -15.59 22.05
N ARG A 300 0.78 -16.07 20.82
CA ARG A 300 1.68 -17.21 20.55
C ARG A 300 3.12 -16.92 20.97
N MET A 301 3.57 -15.67 20.91
CA MET A 301 4.89 -15.23 21.40
C MET A 301 4.99 -15.13 22.93
N GLY A 302 3.92 -15.44 23.69
CA GLY A 302 3.91 -15.37 25.15
C GLY A 302 3.51 -13.99 25.70
N GLY A 303 2.89 -13.14 24.88
CA GLY A 303 2.32 -11.85 25.27
C GLY A 303 3.26 -10.64 25.20
N VAL A 304 4.50 -10.83 24.71
CA VAL A 304 5.48 -9.75 24.51
C VAL A 304 5.93 -9.77 23.06
N ALA A 305 5.46 -8.78 22.28
CA ALA A 305 5.87 -8.57 20.90
C ALA A 305 5.91 -7.08 20.59
N GLY A 306 6.66 -6.68 19.57
CA GLY A 306 6.80 -5.26 19.25
C GLY A 306 5.57 -4.62 18.62
N HIS A 307 4.63 -5.42 18.08
CA HIS A 307 3.44 -4.92 17.39
C HIS A 307 2.19 -4.86 18.28
N ALA A 308 2.11 -5.69 19.34
CA ALA A 308 0.98 -5.82 20.25
C ALA A 308 1.38 -6.46 21.60
N GLY A 309 0.55 -6.32 22.64
CA GLY A 309 0.75 -6.93 23.97
C GLY A 309 0.78 -5.94 25.13
N LEU A 310 0.79 -4.64 24.85
CA LEU A 310 0.79 -3.60 25.86
C LEU A 310 -0.62 -3.37 26.42
N PHE A 311 -0.71 -3.22 27.73
CA PHE A 311 -1.92 -2.81 28.46
C PHE A 311 -1.70 -1.43 29.09
N SER A 312 -2.74 -0.61 29.19
CA SER A 312 -2.66 0.69 29.88
C SER A 312 -4.01 1.27 30.28
N THR A 313 -3.99 2.31 31.10
CA THR A 313 -5.10 3.24 31.36
C THR A 313 -5.00 4.49 30.49
N ALA A 314 -6.08 5.28 30.46
CA ALA A 314 -6.09 6.58 29.78
C ALA A 314 -5.18 7.61 30.47
N ASP A 315 -5.04 7.56 31.80
CA ASP A 315 -4.23 8.50 32.56
C ASP A 315 -2.73 8.29 32.30
N ASP A 316 -2.26 7.04 32.28
CA ASP A 316 -0.87 6.73 31.96
C ASP A 316 -0.52 7.12 30.51
N LEU A 317 -1.43 6.86 29.57
CA LEU A 317 -1.24 7.31 28.19
C LEU A 317 -1.25 8.84 28.08
N ALA A 318 -1.99 9.55 28.93
CA ALA A 318 -1.98 11.01 28.94
C ALA A 318 -0.61 11.56 29.37
N ILE A 319 0.06 10.92 30.33
CA ILE A 319 1.45 11.23 30.71
C ILE A 319 2.38 11.06 29.50
N PHE A 320 2.27 9.93 28.79
CA PHE A 320 3.07 9.66 27.60
C PHE A 320 2.81 10.67 26.48
N CYS A 321 1.56 10.98 26.17
CA CYS A 321 1.20 11.98 25.15
C CYS A 321 1.71 13.37 25.51
N GLN A 322 1.61 13.78 26.79
CA GLN A 322 2.16 15.07 27.22
C GLN A 322 3.70 15.09 27.16
N MET A 323 4.37 13.99 27.49
CA MET A 323 5.82 13.87 27.34
C MET A 323 6.25 14.15 25.89
N LEU A 324 5.51 13.65 24.91
CA LEU A 324 5.76 13.94 23.49
C LEU A 324 5.53 15.43 23.16
N LEU A 325 4.39 16.01 23.56
CA LEU A 325 4.08 17.43 23.34
C LEU A 325 5.12 18.37 23.98
N ASN A 326 5.67 17.97 25.12
CA ASN A 326 6.70 18.72 25.84
C ASN A 326 8.12 18.53 25.26
N GLY A 327 8.28 17.92 24.09
CA GLY A 327 9.60 17.70 23.48
C GLY A 327 10.43 16.66 24.23
N GLY A 328 9.77 15.62 24.75
CA GLY A 328 10.41 14.43 25.30
C GLY A 328 10.60 14.42 26.81
N VAL A 329 9.96 15.34 27.54
CA VAL A 329 10.11 15.50 29.00
C VAL A 329 8.76 15.64 29.72
N PHE A 330 8.62 15.00 30.86
CA PHE A 330 7.45 15.17 31.73
C PHE A 330 7.88 15.15 33.20
N ASN A 331 7.37 16.09 34.01
CA ASN A 331 7.73 16.24 35.43
C ASN A 331 9.24 16.22 35.71
N GLY A 332 10.04 16.85 34.83
CA GLY A 332 11.50 16.89 34.94
C GLY A 332 12.23 15.62 34.48
N VAL A 333 11.51 14.56 34.12
CA VAL A 333 12.07 13.31 33.61
C VAL A 333 12.10 13.35 32.08
N ARG A 334 13.30 13.31 31.50
CA ARG A 334 13.52 13.27 30.05
C ARG A 334 13.60 11.81 29.57
N ILE A 335 12.74 11.45 28.64
CA ILE A 335 12.75 10.14 27.96
C ILE A 335 13.40 10.25 26.58
N LEU A 336 13.11 11.33 25.84
CA LEU A 336 13.68 11.62 24.53
C LEU A 336 14.11 13.09 24.46
N GLY A 337 15.05 13.41 23.58
CA GLY A 337 15.43 14.76 23.21
C GLY A 337 14.39 15.41 22.28
N PRO A 338 14.31 16.75 22.27
CA PRO A 338 13.35 17.47 21.41
C PRO A 338 13.61 17.24 19.91
N MET A 339 14.87 17.10 19.50
CA MET A 339 15.22 16.76 18.11
C MET A 339 14.72 15.37 17.70
N THR A 340 14.69 14.43 18.64
CA THR A 340 14.20 13.08 18.41
C THR A 340 12.69 13.07 18.26
N ILE A 341 11.97 13.83 19.10
CA ILE A 341 10.53 14.05 18.93
C ILE A 341 10.25 14.66 17.56
N ALA A 342 10.90 15.78 17.22
CA ALA A 342 10.72 16.43 15.93
C ALA A 342 11.02 15.49 14.75
N THR A 343 12.05 14.64 14.86
CA THR A 343 12.40 13.67 13.82
C THR A 343 11.35 12.57 13.68
N MET A 344 10.90 11.97 14.80
CA MET A 344 9.99 10.83 14.74
C MET A 344 8.55 11.21 14.36
N THR A 345 8.16 12.47 14.55
CA THR A 345 6.82 12.97 14.21
C THR A 345 6.78 13.77 12.91
N ARG A 346 7.92 13.96 12.23
CA ARG A 346 7.96 14.65 10.94
C ARG A 346 7.22 13.83 9.87
N PRO A 347 6.47 14.47 8.94
CA PRO A 347 5.89 13.76 7.80
C PRO A 347 6.95 13.19 6.84
N HIS A 348 6.98 11.86 6.71
CA HIS A 348 7.67 11.12 5.66
C HIS A 348 6.64 10.62 4.65
N ALA A 349 6.84 10.98 3.38
CA ALA A 349 6.03 10.49 2.28
C ALA A 349 6.27 8.99 2.07
N ILE A 350 5.20 8.22 2.02
CA ILE A 350 5.24 6.76 1.82
C ILE A 350 4.57 6.32 0.51
N ALA A 351 3.83 7.23 -0.14
CA ALA A 351 3.24 7.04 -1.46
C ALA A 351 3.01 8.39 -2.15
N GLU A 352 2.94 8.38 -3.48
CA GLU A 352 2.77 9.59 -4.31
C GLU A 352 1.40 10.27 -4.16
N ASN A 353 0.40 9.54 -3.66
CA ASN A 353 -0.93 10.08 -3.38
C ASN A 353 -0.99 11.02 -2.15
N GLY A 354 0.17 11.38 -1.58
CA GLY A 354 0.27 12.21 -0.39
C GLY A 354 0.15 11.44 0.93
N SER A 355 0.11 10.10 0.91
CA SER A 355 0.11 9.32 2.14
C SER A 355 1.42 9.54 2.90
N ALA A 356 1.29 9.80 4.20
CA ALA A 356 2.43 10.17 5.05
C ALA A 356 2.42 9.45 6.40
N ARG A 357 3.61 9.14 6.89
CA ARG A 357 3.86 8.60 8.24
C ARG A 357 5.02 9.32 8.91
N GLY A 358 5.05 9.34 10.23
CA GLY A 358 6.28 9.58 10.98
C GLY A 358 7.10 8.30 11.12
N LEU A 359 8.15 8.34 11.92
CA LEU A 359 8.82 7.14 12.38
C LEU A 359 7.92 6.44 13.39
N GLY A 360 7.20 5.44 12.89
CA GLY A 360 6.18 4.64 13.57
C GLY A 360 4.81 5.28 13.71
N TRP A 361 4.71 6.59 13.74
CA TRP A 361 3.44 7.30 13.81
C TRP A 361 2.69 7.33 12.47
N ASP A 362 1.36 7.26 12.52
CA ASP A 362 0.52 7.59 11.38
C ASP A 362 0.25 9.10 11.36
N ILE A 363 0.19 9.69 10.17
CA ILE A 363 -0.05 11.12 9.97
C ILE A 363 -1.19 11.32 8.96
N ALA A 364 -1.11 10.65 7.80
CA ALA A 364 -2.07 10.82 6.72
C ALA A 364 -2.17 9.57 5.83
N THR A 365 -2.29 8.38 6.42
CA THR A 365 -2.60 7.15 5.64
C THR A 365 -4.09 6.78 5.70
N SER A 366 -4.49 5.73 4.98
CA SER A 366 -5.85 5.16 5.09
C SER A 366 -6.19 4.67 6.52
N PHE A 367 -5.20 4.50 7.40
CA PHE A 367 -5.40 4.10 8.80
C PHE A 367 -5.56 5.29 9.75
N SER A 368 -5.44 6.52 9.25
CA SER A 368 -5.46 7.75 10.05
C SER A 368 -6.88 8.30 10.32
N ALA A 369 -7.94 7.54 10.08
CA ALA A 369 -9.32 8.01 10.25
C ALA A 369 -9.63 8.53 11.69
N ASN A 370 -8.89 8.08 12.70
CA ASN A 370 -9.01 8.58 14.08
C ASN A 370 -8.48 10.02 14.29
N LYS A 371 -7.85 10.61 13.27
CA LYS A 371 -7.55 12.04 13.15
C LYS A 371 -8.81 12.89 13.07
N GLY A 372 -9.90 12.34 12.54
CA GLY A 372 -11.07 13.12 12.12
C GLY A 372 -10.74 14.07 10.96
N ASP A 373 -11.70 14.93 10.65
CA ASP A 373 -11.66 15.78 9.45
C ASP A 373 -11.01 17.14 9.69
N LEU A 374 -10.81 17.51 10.97
CA LEU A 374 -10.50 18.90 11.36
C LEU A 374 -9.11 19.11 11.96
N PHE A 375 -8.47 18.09 12.53
CA PHE A 375 -7.07 18.26 12.95
C PHE A 375 -6.18 18.48 11.72
N PRO A 376 -5.11 19.28 11.81
CA PRO A 376 -4.29 19.66 10.65
C PRO A 376 -3.32 18.56 10.22
N LEU A 377 -2.86 18.57 8.97
CA LEU A 377 -1.68 17.80 8.57
C LEU A 377 -0.50 18.21 9.47
N GLY A 378 0.29 17.25 9.97
CA GLY A 378 1.33 17.48 10.98
C GLY A 378 0.93 17.02 12.39
N SER A 379 -0.37 16.88 12.66
CA SER A 379 -0.85 16.03 13.75
C SER A 379 -0.61 14.55 13.44
N PHE A 380 -0.46 13.74 14.47
CA PHE A 380 -0.06 12.34 14.33
C PHE A 380 -0.72 11.46 15.39
N GLY A 381 -0.79 10.15 15.12
CA GLY A 381 -1.39 9.23 16.07
C GLY A 381 -1.28 7.78 15.65
N HIS A 382 -2.01 6.93 16.35
CA HIS A 382 -2.08 5.51 16.05
C HIS A 382 -3.38 4.91 16.60
N THR A 383 -3.80 3.79 16.01
CA THR A 383 -4.97 3.01 16.46
C THR A 383 -4.56 1.64 17.00
N GLY A 384 -5.45 1.04 17.79
CA GLY A 384 -5.40 -0.34 18.24
C GLY A 384 -6.65 -1.10 17.78
N PHE A 385 -6.45 -2.33 17.33
CA PHE A 385 -7.52 -3.19 16.84
C PHE A 385 -8.63 -3.38 17.88
N THR A 386 -8.29 -3.52 19.15
CA THR A 386 -9.22 -3.74 20.27
C THR A 386 -10.17 -2.59 20.55
N GLY A 387 -9.97 -1.39 19.98
CA GLY A 387 -10.84 -0.24 20.27
C GLY A 387 -10.11 1.03 20.66
N THR A 388 -8.82 0.93 20.95
CA THR A 388 -8.00 2.03 21.43
C THR A 388 -7.47 2.95 20.33
N SER A 389 -7.19 4.21 20.65
CA SER A 389 -6.46 5.14 19.80
C SER A 389 -5.89 6.32 20.58
N ILE A 390 -4.79 6.87 20.07
CA ILE A 390 -4.24 8.16 20.47
C ILE A 390 -4.09 9.05 19.23
N TRP A 391 -4.40 10.33 19.36
CA TRP A 391 -4.12 11.35 18.36
C TRP A 391 -3.58 12.60 19.05
N ILE A 392 -2.47 13.14 18.56
CA ILE A 392 -1.71 14.23 19.17
C ILE A 392 -1.52 15.32 18.12
N ASP A 393 -1.84 16.55 18.47
CA ASP A 393 -1.66 17.72 17.64
C ASP A 393 -0.76 18.74 18.34
N PRO A 394 0.52 18.83 17.95
CA PRO A 394 1.46 19.79 18.53
C PRO A 394 1.08 21.25 18.29
N ALA A 395 0.43 21.54 17.16
CA ALA A 395 0.02 22.88 16.76
C ALA A 395 -0.97 23.49 17.78
N SER A 396 -2.00 22.73 18.14
CA SER A 396 -2.97 23.15 19.17
C SER A 396 -2.59 22.73 20.59
N ASP A 397 -1.44 22.07 20.78
CA ASP A 397 -0.98 21.48 22.04
C ASP A 397 -2.07 20.63 22.71
N THR A 398 -2.69 19.76 21.90
CA THR A 398 -3.88 18.96 22.26
C THR A 398 -3.64 17.49 21.95
N PHE A 399 -4.22 16.60 22.76
CA PHE A 399 -4.33 15.19 22.40
C PHE A 399 -5.68 14.58 22.79
N VAL A 400 -6.04 13.55 22.03
CA VAL A 400 -7.25 12.72 22.17
C VAL A 400 -6.82 11.30 22.50
N ILE A 401 -7.30 10.78 23.62
CA ILE A 401 -7.20 9.36 23.98
C ILE A 401 -8.61 8.79 23.99
N PHE A 402 -8.83 7.75 23.20
CA PHE A 402 -10.09 7.00 23.16
C PHE A 402 -9.77 5.53 23.39
N LEU A 403 -10.15 4.99 24.55
CA LEU A 403 -9.92 3.58 24.89
C LEU A 403 -11.26 2.85 24.97
N SER A 404 -11.42 1.81 24.17
CA SER A 404 -12.54 0.87 24.25
C SER A 404 -12.05 -0.56 24.06
N ASN A 405 -12.94 -1.51 24.33
CA ASN A 405 -12.80 -2.93 24.04
C ASN A 405 -13.85 -3.35 23.01
N ARG A 406 -13.86 -2.71 21.84
CA ARG A 406 -14.88 -2.88 20.77
C ARG A 406 -15.04 -4.32 20.26
N VAL A 407 -14.03 -5.16 20.46
CA VAL A 407 -14.10 -6.59 20.12
C VAL A 407 -14.90 -7.40 21.15
N HIS A 408 -15.20 -6.87 22.33
CA HIS A 408 -16.08 -7.54 23.29
C HIS A 408 -17.56 -7.29 22.93
N PRO A 409 -18.44 -8.29 23.00
CA PRO A 409 -18.19 -9.68 23.40
C PRO A 409 -17.76 -10.62 22.26
N ASP A 410 -18.04 -10.28 21.00
CA ASP A 410 -18.08 -11.27 19.90
C ASP A 410 -17.22 -10.90 18.67
N GLY A 411 -16.34 -9.92 18.79
CA GLY A 411 -15.40 -9.48 17.77
C GLY A 411 -15.98 -8.51 16.73
N LYS A 412 -17.30 -8.23 16.76
CA LYS A 412 -18.00 -7.55 15.66
C LYS A 412 -18.06 -6.03 15.74
N GLY A 413 -17.75 -5.42 16.88
CA GLY A 413 -17.82 -3.97 17.03
C GLY A 413 -16.87 -3.24 16.06
N ASP A 414 -17.25 -2.03 15.66
CA ASP A 414 -16.43 -1.13 14.84
C ASP A 414 -16.53 0.30 15.38
N VAL A 415 -15.37 0.87 15.74
CA VAL A 415 -15.27 2.23 16.29
C VAL A 415 -14.47 3.16 15.39
N GLY A 416 -14.09 2.73 14.17
CA GLY A 416 -13.35 3.56 13.22
C GLY A 416 -14.04 4.92 12.97
N PRO A 417 -15.30 4.94 12.51
CA PRO A 417 -16.06 6.17 12.31
C PRO A 417 -16.24 6.98 13.60
N LEU A 418 -16.47 6.31 14.74
CA LEU A 418 -16.68 6.98 16.03
C LEU A 418 -15.44 7.77 16.48
N ARG A 419 -14.24 7.18 16.38
CA ARG A 419 -12.98 7.86 16.74
C ARG A 419 -12.78 9.13 15.93
N GLY A 420 -13.04 9.08 14.62
CA GLY A 420 -12.96 10.24 13.73
C GLY A 420 -13.95 11.34 14.14
N ARG A 421 -15.22 10.99 14.40
CA ARG A 421 -16.24 11.93 14.90
C ARG A 421 -15.81 12.58 16.22
N VAL A 422 -15.29 11.80 17.17
CA VAL A 422 -14.78 12.29 18.45
C VAL A 422 -13.63 13.28 18.22
N ALA A 423 -12.65 12.94 17.40
CA ALA A 423 -11.53 13.84 17.08
C ALA A 423 -11.99 15.14 16.40
N SER A 424 -12.92 15.07 15.45
CA SER A 424 -13.54 16.25 14.82
C SER A 424 -14.25 17.13 15.85
N ILE A 425 -15.01 16.54 16.78
CA ILE A 425 -15.66 17.31 17.86
C ILE A 425 -14.62 18.04 18.72
N VAL A 426 -13.54 17.35 19.11
CA VAL A 426 -12.45 17.93 19.91
C VAL A 426 -11.79 19.08 19.17
N ALA A 427 -11.36 18.87 17.92
CA ALA A 427 -10.74 19.92 17.11
C ALA A 427 -11.67 21.13 16.94
N SER A 428 -12.96 20.90 16.68
CA SER A 428 -13.96 21.97 16.54
C SER A 428 -14.25 22.76 17.81
N SER A 429 -13.80 22.25 18.97
CA SER A 429 -14.01 22.88 20.27
C SER A 429 -12.88 23.83 20.67
N ILE A 430 -11.77 23.86 19.94
CA ILE A 430 -10.68 24.82 20.15
C ILE A 430 -11.12 26.18 19.62
N MET A 431 -11.26 27.18 20.52
CA MET A 431 -11.87 28.47 20.21
C MET A 431 -10.90 29.66 20.23
N ASP A 432 -9.68 29.45 20.72
CA ASP A 432 -8.65 30.49 20.93
C ASP A 432 -7.54 30.47 19.85
N THR A 433 -7.74 29.70 18.77
CA THR A 433 -6.85 29.66 17.61
C THR A 433 -7.46 30.45 16.44
N THR A 434 -6.66 31.29 15.79
CA THR A 434 -7.11 32.02 14.59
C THR A 434 -7.03 31.13 13.35
N VAL A 435 -7.89 31.37 12.36
CA VAL A 435 -7.86 30.67 11.07
C VAL A 435 -6.50 30.83 10.38
N ALA A 436 -5.86 32.00 10.52
CA ALA A 436 -4.53 32.26 9.96
C ALA A 436 -3.46 31.35 10.57
N LYS A 437 -3.42 31.25 11.91
CA LYS A 437 -2.46 30.39 12.62
C LYS A 437 -2.65 28.91 12.26
N ALA A 438 -3.89 28.42 12.25
CA ALA A 438 -4.19 27.04 11.87
C ALA A 438 -3.76 26.70 10.42
N ARG A 439 -3.89 27.67 9.49
CA ARG A 439 -3.44 27.53 8.11
C ARG A 439 -1.92 27.51 7.99
N GLU A 440 -1.23 28.38 8.73
CA GLU A 440 0.24 28.43 8.76
C GLU A 440 0.86 27.12 9.27
N GLU A 441 0.34 26.59 10.37
CA GLU A 441 0.79 25.32 10.95
C GLU A 441 0.60 24.15 9.97
N SER A 442 -0.57 24.11 9.29
CA SER A 442 -0.84 23.11 8.24
C SER A 442 0.10 23.26 7.05
N ALA A 443 0.45 24.49 6.66
CA ALA A 443 1.33 24.77 5.53
C ALA A 443 2.76 24.27 5.79
N ASN A 444 3.27 24.40 7.02
CA ASN A 444 4.60 23.91 7.39
C ASN A 444 4.70 22.39 7.26
N ALA A 445 3.72 21.64 7.77
CA ALA A 445 3.68 20.19 7.61
C ALA A 445 3.51 19.75 6.15
N ALA A 446 2.75 20.52 5.35
CA ALA A 446 2.62 20.28 3.92
C ALA A 446 3.96 20.51 3.18
N ALA A 447 4.74 21.52 3.57
CA ALA A 447 6.06 21.78 3.00
C ALA A 447 7.04 20.62 3.29
N ASP A 448 7.06 20.10 4.53
CA ASP A 448 7.84 18.92 4.88
C ASP A 448 7.44 17.68 4.07
N LEU A 449 6.13 17.46 3.92
CA LEU A 449 5.61 16.36 3.12
C LEU A 449 5.99 16.52 1.65
N LEU A 450 5.87 17.71 1.06
CA LEU A 450 6.28 17.98 -0.31
C LEU A 450 7.78 17.77 -0.51
N ALA A 451 8.61 18.21 0.43
CA ALA A 451 10.05 17.95 0.40
C ALA A 451 10.36 16.45 0.51
N SER A 452 9.61 15.71 1.34
CA SER A 452 9.72 14.27 1.45
C SER A 452 9.23 13.55 0.20
N LEU A 453 8.16 14.00 -0.44
CA LEU A 453 7.65 13.48 -1.71
C LEU A 453 8.67 13.73 -2.82
N ALA A 454 9.30 14.90 -2.85
CA ALA A 454 10.38 15.19 -3.78
C ALA A 454 11.57 14.24 -3.58
N ARG A 455 11.93 13.93 -2.32
CA ARG A 455 12.96 12.90 -2.02
C ARG A 455 12.51 11.49 -2.38
N LEU A 456 11.26 11.12 -2.12
CA LEU A 456 10.71 9.82 -2.49
C LEU A 456 10.74 9.66 -4.02
N ASN A 457 10.30 10.68 -4.75
CA ASN A 457 10.33 10.72 -6.21
C ASN A 457 11.75 10.79 -6.76
N ALA A 458 12.67 11.50 -6.11
CA ALA A 458 14.09 11.47 -6.46
C ALA A 458 14.72 10.11 -6.14
N SER A 459 14.32 9.44 -5.07
CA SER A 459 14.75 8.09 -4.70
C SER A 459 14.17 7.02 -5.61
N ARG A 460 13.00 7.28 -6.22
CA ARG A 460 12.37 6.47 -7.28
C ARG A 460 12.95 6.78 -8.66
N GLY A 461 13.29 8.03 -8.93
CA GLY A 461 14.08 8.45 -10.09
C GLY A 461 15.56 8.06 -9.98
N THR A 462 16.01 7.69 -8.78
CA THR A 462 17.28 7.03 -8.48
C THR A 462 17.06 5.61 -7.96
N VAL A 463 15.88 5.00 -8.19
CA VAL A 463 15.81 3.56 -8.42
C VAL A 463 16.55 3.41 -9.73
N ASN A 464 17.86 3.33 -9.56
CA ASN A 464 18.85 2.81 -10.47
C ASN A 464 18.20 2.42 -11.81
N GLU A 465 18.20 3.37 -12.76
CA GLU A 465 18.27 3.02 -14.18
C GLU A 465 19.34 1.91 -14.35
N ASN A 466 20.37 1.91 -13.50
CA ASN A 466 21.42 0.90 -13.38
C ASN A 466 21.07 -0.44 -12.64
N THR A 467 19.85 -0.69 -12.16
CA THR A 467 19.45 -1.99 -11.55
C THR A 467 18.24 -2.61 -12.22
N VAL A 468 17.53 -1.84 -13.05
CA VAL A 468 16.76 -2.44 -14.14
C VAL A 468 17.69 -2.78 -15.31
N ALA A 469 18.86 -2.14 -15.41
CA ALA A 469 19.87 -2.41 -16.43
C ALA A 469 20.47 -3.84 -16.42
N ASP A 470 20.34 -4.62 -15.35
CA ASP A 470 21.09 -5.89 -15.24
C ASP A 470 20.25 -7.16 -15.51
N ALA A 471 18.93 -7.07 -15.71
CA ALA A 471 18.11 -8.25 -16.04
C ALA A 471 17.20 -7.98 -17.25
N GLN A 472 17.64 -8.46 -18.41
CA GLN A 472 16.85 -8.49 -19.64
C GLN A 472 15.53 -9.24 -19.40
N VAL A 473 14.39 -8.61 -19.74
CA VAL A 473 13.08 -9.28 -19.72
C VAL A 473 13.09 -10.36 -20.79
N LEU A 474 12.70 -11.58 -20.43
CA LEU A 474 12.49 -12.66 -21.38
C LEU A 474 11.00 -12.78 -21.67
N THR A 475 10.63 -12.69 -22.95
CA THR A 475 9.26 -12.90 -23.41
C THR A 475 8.90 -14.39 -23.37
N GLY A 476 7.62 -14.72 -23.55
CA GLY A 476 7.19 -16.13 -23.59
C GLY A 476 7.93 -16.96 -24.66
N ILE A 477 8.31 -16.37 -25.80
CA ILE A 477 9.10 -17.08 -26.83
C ILE A 477 10.55 -17.30 -26.37
N ASP A 478 11.17 -16.32 -25.72
CA ASP A 478 12.53 -16.46 -25.17
C ASP A 478 12.59 -17.59 -24.12
N VAL A 479 11.60 -17.62 -23.22
CA VAL A 479 11.49 -18.66 -22.18
C VAL A 479 11.25 -20.03 -22.81
N LEU A 480 10.35 -20.12 -23.79
CA LEU A 480 10.04 -21.37 -24.47
C LEU A 480 11.26 -21.94 -25.23
N GLU A 481 12.01 -21.09 -25.93
CA GLU A 481 13.22 -21.51 -26.65
C GLU A 481 14.34 -21.92 -25.70
N ARG A 482 14.60 -21.14 -24.65
CA ARG A 482 15.59 -21.47 -23.61
C ARG A 482 15.31 -22.85 -23.01
N ASP A 483 14.04 -23.16 -22.79
CA ASP A 483 13.60 -24.43 -22.21
C ASP A 483 13.52 -25.57 -23.25
N GLY A 484 14.09 -25.37 -24.45
CA GLY A 484 14.17 -26.37 -25.51
C GLY A 484 12.82 -26.78 -26.08
N PHE A 485 11.84 -25.86 -26.06
CA PHE A 485 10.47 -26.06 -26.55
C PHE A 485 9.74 -27.24 -25.86
N LYS A 486 10.17 -27.64 -24.66
CA LYS A 486 9.70 -28.84 -23.97
C LYS A 486 8.18 -28.96 -23.88
N GLN A 487 7.49 -27.83 -23.72
CA GLN A 487 6.03 -27.80 -23.57
C GLN A 487 5.26 -28.12 -24.88
N LEU A 488 5.90 -27.99 -26.04
CA LEU A 488 5.33 -28.25 -27.37
C LEU A 488 5.89 -29.52 -28.04
N ASN A 489 6.62 -30.33 -27.29
CA ASN A 489 7.34 -31.49 -27.81
C ASN A 489 6.39 -32.49 -28.50
N GLY A 490 6.67 -32.80 -29.77
CA GLY A 490 5.91 -33.71 -30.62
C GLY A 490 4.62 -33.15 -31.20
N MET A 491 4.27 -31.88 -30.93
CA MET A 491 2.99 -31.30 -31.34
C MET A 491 3.04 -30.69 -32.74
N ARG A 492 1.94 -30.82 -33.49
CA ARG A 492 1.63 -30.00 -34.66
C ARG A 492 0.92 -28.74 -34.19
N ILE A 493 1.48 -27.57 -34.46
CA ILE A 493 0.99 -26.32 -33.88
C ILE A 493 0.55 -25.33 -34.95
N GLY A 494 -0.52 -24.61 -34.66
CA GLY A 494 -0.89 -23.38 -35.37
C GLY A 494 -0.43 -22.17 -34.57
N LEU A 495 0.14 -21.16 -35.24
CA LEU A 495 0.66 -19.94 -34.59
C LEU A 495 -0.18 -18.73 -34.96
N VAL A 496 -0.80 -18.10 -33.96
CA VAL A 496 -1.43 -16.78 -34.04
C VAL A 496 -0.37 -15.73 -33.71
N THR A 497 0.09 -15.00 -34.72
CA THR A 497 1.20 -14.03 -34.58
C THR A 497 1.08 -12.89 -35.59
N ASN A 498 1.93 -11.88 -35.44
CA ASN A 498 2.23 -10.88 -36.46
C ASN A 498 3.73 -10.52 -36.41
N GLN A 499 4.13 -9.39 -36.99
CA GLN A 499 5.51 -8.89 -37.03
C GLN A 499 6.15 -8.63 -35.65
N THR A 500 5.33 -8.49 -34.61
CA THR A 500 5.78 -8.26 -33.23
C THR A 500 6.17 -9.55 -32.50
N GLY A 501 5.76 -10.71 -33.02
CA GLY A 501 6.14 -12.03 -32.52
C GLY A 501 7.62 -12.28 -32.78
N ARG A 502 8.46 -11.77 -31.89
CA ARG A 502 9.92 -11.87 -31.94
C ARG A 502 10.51 -12.13 -30.57
N ASP A 503 11.64 -12.81 -30.58
CA ASP A 503 12.50 -13.00 -29.40
C ASP A 503 13.36 -11.76 -29.13
N ALA A 504 14.14 -11.81 -28.05
CA ALA A 504 15.05 -10.74 -27.66
C ALA A 504 16.19 -10.50 -28.67
N ALA A 505 16.51 -11.48 -29.52
CA ALA A 505 17.48 -11.36 -30.61
C ALA A 505 16.88 -10.79 -31.91
N GLY A 506 15.57 -10.52 -31.94
CA GLY A 506 14.84 -10.00 -33.10
C GLY A 506 14.47 -11.07 -34.14
N ARG A 507 14.64 -12.36 -33.86
CA ARG A 507 14.20 -13.47 -34.72
C ARG A 507 12.68 -13.62 -34.62
N SER A 508 12.03 -13.92 -35.74
CA SER A 508 10.58 -14.15 -35.78
C SER A 508 10.20 -15.43 -35.06
N THR A 509 9.13 -15.41 -34.26
CA THR A 509 8.55 -16.61 -33.64
C THR A 509 8.15 -17.65 -34.68
N ILE A 510 7.77 -17.21 -35.89
CA ILE A 510 7.53 -18.12 -37.03
C ILE A 510 8.79 -18.93 -37.33
N ASP A 511 9.94 -18.27 -37.48
CA ASP A 511 11.19 -18.91 -37.87
C ASP A 511 11.74 -19.79 -36.75
N ILE A 512 11.62 -19.34 -35.50
CA ILE A 512 12.05 -20.08 -34.32
C ILE A 512 11.28 -21.39 -34.21
N LEU A 513 9.95 -21.35 -34.27
CA LEU A 513 9.10 -22.53 -34.16
C LEU A 513 9.17 -23.43 -35.41
N PHE A 514 9.35 -22.86 -36.60
CA PHE A 514 9.51 -23.66 -37.83
C PHE A 514 10.82 -24.47 -37.84
N LYS A 515 11.89 -23.94 -37.25
CA LYS A 515 13.21 -24.60 -37.17
C LYS A 515 13.39 -25.47 -35.93
N ALA A 516 12.48 -25.41 -34.96
CA ALA A 516 12.55 -26.21 -33.74
C ALA A 516 12.51 -27.71 -34.08
N PRO A 517 13.49 -28.52 -33.62
CA PRO A 517 13.65 -29.91 -34.07
C PRO A 517 12.60 -30.87 -33.53
N ASN A 518 11.87 -30.47 -32.50
CA ASN A 518 11.04 -31.34 -31.67
C ASN A 518 9.55 -30.96 -31.70
N LEU A 519 9.11 -30.13 -32.64
CA LEU A 519 7.71 -29.80 -32.90
C LEU A 519 7.50 -29.54 -34.39
N LYS A 520 6.26 -29.37 -34.85
CA LYS A 520 5.95 -29.06 -36.25
C LYS A 520 4.99 -27.88 -36.36
N LEU A 521 5.47 -26.75 -36.86
CA LEU A 521 4.61 -25.61 -37.22
C LEU A 521 3.88 -25.90 -38.55
N THR A 522 2.55 -25.84 -38.57
CA THR A 522 1.74 -26.26 -39.73
C THR A 522 0.86 -25.18 -40.34
N ALA A 523 0.50 -24.15 -39.57
CA ALA A 523 -0.36 -23.06 -40.04
C ALA A 523 -0.05 -21.76 -39.30
N LEU A 524 -0.25 -20.63 -39.97
CA LEU A 524 -0.16 -19.29 -39.41
C LEU A 524 -1.54 -18.63 -39.42
N PHE A 525 -1.85 -17.90 -38.36
CA PHE A 525 -3.06 -17.11 -38.23
C PHE A 525 -2.67 -15.65 -37.98
N SER A 526 -3.13 -14.75 -38.82
CA SER A 526 -2.80 -13.34 -38.75
C SER A 526 -3.96 -12.51 -38.22
N PRO A 527 -3.76 -11.60 -37.25
CA PRO A 527 -4.79 -10.66 -36.81
C PRO A 527 -4.92 -9.47 -37.79
N GLU A 528 -5.54 -8.39 -37.32
CA GLU A 528 -5.55 -7.07 -37.97
C GLU A 528 -4.13 -6.61 -38.36
N HIS A 529 -4.00 -5.96 -39.54
CA HIS A 529 -2.76 -5.51 -40.19
C HIS A 529 -1.89 -6.57 -40.89
N GLY A 530 -2.29 -7.86 -40.86
CA GLY A 530 -1.58 -8.92 -41.57
C GLY A 530 -0.33 -9.43 -40.85
N ILE A 531 0.25 -10.54 -41.34
CA ILE A 531 1.36 -11.25 -40.67
C ILE A 531 2.64 -10.42 -40.55
N ARG A 532 2.79 -9.39 -41.42
CA ARG A 532 3.92 -8.46 -41.45
C ARG A 532 3.57 -7.06 -40.92
N GLY A 533 2.31 -6.79 -40.57
CA GLY A 533 1.88 -5.52 -39.97
C GLY A 533 1.95 -4.28 -40.84
N VAL A 534 2.06 -4.45 -42.16
CA VAL A 534 2.20 -3.33 -43.11
C VAL A 534 0.87 -2.92 -43.75
N ALA A 535 -0.20 -3.69 -43.54
CA ALA A 535 -1.48 -3.44 -44.18
C ALA A 535 -2.35 -2.49 -43.35
N ASP A 536 -2.86 -1.43 -43.97
CA ASP A 536 -3.91 -0.55 -43.42
C ASP A 536 -5.31 -0.96 -43.94
N GLU A 537 -5.39 -2.06 -44.71
CA GLU A 537 -6.60 -2.62 -45.35
C GLU A 537 -6.79 -4.12 -45.03
N LYS A 538 -7.93 -4.70 -45.46
CA LYS A 538 -8.24 -6.14 -45.27
C LYS A 538 -7.19 -7.01 -45.97
N VAL A 539 -6.69 -8.03 -45.27
CA VAL A 539 -5.73 -9.02 -45.80
C VAL A 539 -6.45 -10.36 -45.99
N SER A 540 -6.27 -11.00 -47.14
CA SER A 540 -6.81 -12.34 -47.44
C SER A 540 -5.85 -13.45 -47.04
N ASP A 541 -6.30 -14.70 -47.12
CA ASP A 541 -5.44 -15.87 -46.93
C ASP A 541 -4.32 -15.91 -47.98
N THR A 542 -3.12 -16.30 -47.55
CA THR A 542 -1.90 -16.32 -48.39
C THR A 542 -0.97 -17.47 -47.96
N LYS A 543 0.28 -17.46 -48.43
CA LYS A 543 1.34 -18.35 -47.95
C LYS A 543 2.53 -17.54 -47.47
N ASP A 544 3.19 -18.02 -46.43
CA ASP A 544 4.42 -17.43 -45.94
C ASP A 544 5.57 -17.68 -46.91
N GLU A 545 6.24 -16.61 -47.33
CA GLU A 545 7.25 -16.66 -48.38
C GLU A 545 8.48 -17.51 -48.01
N GLN A 546 8.83 -17.59 -46.72
CA GLN A 546 10.02 -18.32 -46.26
C GLN A 546 9.72 -19.78 -45.91
N THR A 547 8.61 -20.03 -45.24
CA THR A 547 8.25 -21.37 -44.74
C THR A 547 7.32 -22.14 -45.68
N GLY A 548 6.64 -21.44 -46.60
CA GLY A 548 5.62 -22.01 -47.48
C GLY A 548 4.30 -22.37 -46.78
N LEU A 549 4.18 -22.09 -45.48
CA LEU A 549 3.01 -22.41 -44.67
C LEU A 549 1.80 -21.55 -45.07
N PRO A 550 0.57 -22.10 -44.96
CA PRO A 550 -0.63 -21.31 -45.17
C PRO A 550 -0.78 -20.23 -44.08
N ILE A 551 -1.20 -19.03 -44.50
CA ILE A 551 -1.55 -17.91 -43.63
C ILE A 551 -3.05 -17.68 -43.73
N TYR A 552 -3.75 -17.84 -42.61
CA TYR A 552 -5.19 -17.57 -42.49
C TYR A 552 -5.42 -16.20 -41.86
N SER A 553 -6.23 -15.37 -42.50
CA SER A 553 -6.59 -14.06 -41.95
C SER A 553 -7.70 -14.20 -40.91
N LEU A 554 -7.47 -13.65 -39.72
CA LEU A 554 -8.45 -13.51 -38.64
C LEU A 554 -8.98 -12.07 -38.56
N TYR A 555 -9.07 -11.40 -39.70
CA TYR A 555 -9.60 -10.04 -39.82
C TYR A 555 -10.53 -9.89 -41.04
N GLY A 556 -11.48 -8.97 -40.95
CA GLY A 556 -12.50 -8.77 -42.00
C GLY A 556 -13.71 -9.69 -41.82
N GLU A 557 -14.01 -10.50 -42.84
CA GLU A 557 -15.18 -11.40 -42.88
C GLU A 557 -15.01 -12.60 -41.94
N THR A 558 -13.77 -13.10 -41.82
CA THR A 558 -13.42 -14.18 -40.92
C THR A 558 -12.56 -13.63 -39.80
N ARG A 559 -13.08 -13.60 -38.57
CA ARG A 559 -12.37 -13.11 -37.37
C ARG A 559 -11.95 -14.21 -36.40
N ARG A 560 -12.31 -15.46 -36.73
CA ARG A 560 -12.21 -16.64 -35.89
C ARG A 560 -11.58 -17.76 -36.70
N PRO A 561 -10.66 -18.58 -36.13
CA PRO A 561 -10.23 -19.80 -36.80
C PRO A 561 -11.45 -20.69 -37.06
N ASN A 562 -11.58 -21.23 -38.27
CA ASN A 562 -12.65 -22.17 -38.58
C ASN A 562 -12.23 -23.61 -38.26
N PRO A 563 -13.18 -24.55 -38.09
CA PRO A 563 -12.87 -25.94 -37.73
C PRO A 563 -11.90 -26.64 -38.70
N GLU A 564 -12.00 -26.36 -39.99
CA GLU A 564 -11.13 -26.96 -41.01
C GLU A 564 -9.67 -26.51 -40.89
N GLN A 565 -9.44 -25.28 -40.41
CA GLN A 565 -8.10 -24.75 -40.13
C GLN A 565 -7.49 -25.33 -38.84
N LEU A 566 -8.32 -25.86 -37.93
CA LEU A 566 -7.89 -26.40 -36.64
C LEU A 566 -7.75 -27.93 -36.62
N LYS A 567 -8.41 -28.66 -37.53
CA LYS A 567 -8.59 -30.13 -37.48
C LYS A 567 -7.30 -30.94 -37.39
N ASP A 568 -6.20 -30.45 -37.96
CA ASP A 568 -4.91 -31.14 -38.05
C ASP A 568 -3.88 -30.62 -37.03
N LEU A 569 -4.30 -29.76 -36.11
CA LEU A 569 -3.45 -29.22 -35.05
C LEU A 569 -3.59 -30.05 -33.77
N ASP A 570 -2.51 -30.09 -33.00
CA ASP A 570 -2.49 -30.64 -31.64
C ASP A 570 -2.49 -29.52 -30.59
N ALA A 571 -2.15 -28.28 -30.98
CA ALA A 571 -2.23 -27.09 -30.13
C ALA A 571 -2.30 -25.78 -30.95
N VAL A 572 -2.77 -24.69 -30.33
CA VAL A 572 -2.67 -23.33 -30.87
C VAL A 572 -1.73 -22.50 -29.98
N VAL A 573 -0.81 -21.77 -30.58
CA VAL A 573 0.13 -20.86 -29.90
C VAL A 573 -0.26 -19.42 -30.24
N TYR A 574 -0.28 -18.52 -29.26
CA TYR A 574 -0.52 -17.09 -29.45
C TYR A 574 0.70 -16.29 -29.01
N ASP A 575 1.22 -15.43 -29.89
CA ASP A 575 2.37 -14.57 -29.63
C ASP A 575 2.26 -13.22 -30.35
N ILE A 576 1.64 -12.23 -29.70
CA ILE A 576 1.41 -10.89 -30.27
C ILE A 576 1.62 -9.83 -29.18
N GLN A 577 2.35 -8.76 -29.49
CA GLN A 577 2.49 -7.58 -28.64
C GLN A 577 1.23 -6.71 -28.72
N ASP A 578 0.54 -6.56 -27.59
CA ASP A 578 -0.58 -5.63 -27.42
C ASP A 578 -0.12 -4.24 -26.95
N VAL A 579 -1.03 -3.25 -26.85
CA VAL A 579 -0.74 -1.88 -26.41
C VAL A 579 -1.38 -1.47 -25.07
N GLY A 580 -2.13 -2.35 -24.42
CA GLY A 580 -2.74 -2.11 -23.10
C GLY A 580 -4.08 -1.35 -23.13
N ALA A 581 -4.72 -1.26 -24.30
CA ALA A 581 -6.00 -0.59 -24.50
C ALA A 581 -7.08 -1.57 -24.97
N ARG A 582 -8.28 -1.51 -24.37
CA ARG A 582 -9.38 -2.45 -24.61
C ARG A 582 -9.79 -2.57 -26.08
N PHE A 583 -9.74 -1.47 -26.82
CA PHE A 583 -10.16 -1.41 -28.21
C PHE A 583 -9.04 -1.69 -29.21
N TYR A 584 -7.86 -2.08 -28.74
CA TYR A 584 -6.82 -2.65 -29.60
C TYR A 584 -7.12 -4.14 -29.84
N THR A 585 -7.51 -4.50 -31.06
CA THR A 585 -8.34 -5.69 -31.29
C THR A 585 -7.60 -7.04 -31.18
N TYR A 586 -6.29 -7.04 -30.96
CA TYR A 586 -5.50 -8.26 -30.77
C TYR A 586 -5.98 -9.09 -29.58
N ILE A 587 -6.42 -8.43 -28.49
CA ILE A 587 -6.98 -9.10 -27.32
C ILE A 587 -8.37 -9.69 -27.60
N THR A 588 -9.12 -9.16 -28.57
CA THR A 588 -10.36 -9.78 -29.05
C THR A 588 -10.06 -11.03 -29.86
N THR A 589 -9.07 -10.98 -30.75
CA THR A 589 -8.60 -12.17 -31.48
C THR A 589 -8.16 -13.28 -30.52
N LEU A 590 -7.45 -12.93 -29.43
CA LEU A 590 -7.11 -13.87 -28.35
C LEU A 590 -8.36 -14.55 -27.77
N GLY A 591 -9.38 -13.78 -27.40
CA GLY A 591 -10.64 -14.32 -26.88
C GLY A 591 -11.33 -15.30 -27.85
N TYR A 592 -11.38 -14.94 -29.13
CA TYR A 592 -11.93 -15.80 -30.18
C TYR A 592 -11.12 -17.09 -30.40
N VAL A 593 -9.79 -17.01 -30.35
CA VAL A 593 -8.91 -18.19 -30.43
C VAL A 593 -9.17 -19.13 -29.25
N LEU A 594 -9.32 -18.61 -28.03
CA LEU A 594 -9.65 -19.42 -26.86
C LEU A 594 -10.99 -20.15 -27.04
N GLU A 595 -12.02 -19.45 -27.53
CA GLU A 595 -13.34 -20.03 -27.77
C GLU A 595 -13.31 -21.14 -28.83
N GLU A 596 -12.66 -20.93 -29.98
CA GLU A 596 -12.63 -21.94 -31.04
C GLU A 596 -11.71 -23.13 -30.70
N ALA A 597 -10.58 -22.89 -30.02
CA ALA A 597 -9.71 -23.95 -29.55
C ALA A 597 -10.38 -24.81 -28.48
N ALA A 598 -11.15 -24.22 -27.55
CA ALA A 598 -11.93 -24.97 -26.57
C ALA A 598 -12.97 -25.89 -27.23
N LYS A 599 -13.68 -25.40 -28.25
CA LYS A 599 -14.62 -26.23 -29.04
C LYS A 599 -13.90 -27.38 -29.76
N ALA A 600 -12.72 -27.12 -30.31
CA ALA A 600 -11.88 -28.11 -30.96
C ALA A 600 -11.12 -29.03 -29.96
N LYS A 601 -11.23 -28.77 -28.65
CA LYS A 601 -10.49 -29.46 -27.58
C LYS A 601 -8.97 -29.39 -27.76
N LEU A 602 -8.47 -28.28 -28.29
CA LEU A 602 -7.06 -28.01 -28.47
C LEU A 602 -6.53 -27.18 -27.28
N PRO A 603 -5.36 -27.54 -26.71
CA PRO A 603 -4.66 -26.67 -25.78
C PRO A 603 -4.23 -25.37 -26.47
N VAL A 604 -4.30 -24.28 -25.73
CA VAL A 604 -3.86 -22.95 -26.16
C VAL A 604 -2.67 -22.50 -25.32
N PHE A 605 -1.54 -22.27 -25.98
CA PHE A 605 -0.33 -21.75 -25.37
C PHE A 605 -0.21 -20.25 -25.62
N ILE A 606 -0.13 -19.45 -24.57
CA ILE A 606 0.13 -18.01 -24.67
C ILE A 606 1.60 -17.76 -24.39
N LEU A 607 2.33 -17.28 -25.39
CA LEU A 607 3.67 -16.74 -25.19
C LEU A 607 3.47 -15.31 -24.69
N ASP A 608 3.56 -15.13 -23.37
CA ASP A 608 3.15 -13.86 -22.79
C ASP A 608 4.12 -12.72 -23.18
N ARG A 609 3.58 -11.50 -23.22
CA ARG A 609 4.31 -10.28 -23.59
C ARG A 609 4.02 -9.14 -22.61
N PRO A 610 4.99 -8.25 -22.34
CA PRO A 610 4.79 -7.09 -21.48
C PRO A 610 3.57 -6.26 -21.90
N ASN A 611 2.81 -5.75 -20.94
CA ASN A 611 1.93 -4.61 -21.22
C ASN A 611 2.81 -3.35 -21.35
N PRO A 612 2.83 -2.67 -22.51
CA PRO A 612 3.84 -1.64 -22.76
C PRO A 612 3.60 -0.36 -21.96
N ILE A 613 2.35 -0.11 -21.58
CA ILE A 613 1.93 1.00 -20.73
C ILE A 613 1.72 0.53 -19.28
N ASN A 614 2.57 -0.38 -18.81
CA ASN A 614 2.62 -0.98 -17.48
C ASN A 614 1.39 -1.84 -17.08
N GLY A 615 1.56 -2.63 -16.02
CA GLY A 615 0.54 -3.48 -15.41
C GLY A 615 -0.08 -2.91 -14.13
N ILE A 616 0.32 -1.73 -13.67
CA ILE A 616 -0.20 -1.14 -12.42
C ILE A 616 -1.48 -0.36 -12.70
N ASP A 617 -1.41 0.57 -13.64
CA ASP A 617 -2.45 1.56 -13.88
C ASP A 617 -3.67 0.95 -14.55
N VAL A 618 -4.85 1.41 -14.13
CA VAL A 618 -6.14 1.04 -14.70
C VAL A 618 -6.98 2.29 -14.78
N GLU A 619 -7.54 2.56 -15.96
CA GLU A 619 -8.26 3.80 -16.22
C GLU A 619 -9.47 3.61 -17.13
N GLY A 620 -10.46 4.48 -16.93
CA GLY A 620 -11.66 4.56 -17.75
C GLY A 620 -12.82 3.66 -17.28
N PRO A 621 -14.02 3.90 -17.82
CA PRO A 621 -15.18 3.09 -17.50
C PRO A 621 -15.05 1.68 -18.08
N LEU A 622 -15.66 0.72 -17.39
CA LEU A 622 -15.85 -0.64 -17.90
C LEU A 622 -16.82 -0.62 -19.09
N ALA A 623 -16.61 -1.52 -20.06
CA ALA A 623 -17.53 -1.69 -21.17
C ALA A 623 -18.88 -2.26 -20.71
N ASP A 624 -19.97 -1.66 -21.16
CA ASP A 624 -21.34 -2.14 -20.91
C ASP A 624 -21.49 -3.56 -21.52
N GLN A 625 -21.93 -4.51 -20.70
CA GLN A 625 -21.96 -5.93 -21.05
C GLN A 625 -22.91 -6.24 -22.22
N ASP A 626 -23.98 -5.48 -22.38
CA ASP A 626 -24.95 -5.57 -23.46
C ASP A 626 -24.47 -4.91 -24.77
N LYS A 627 -23.31 -4.24 -24.76
CA LYS A 627 -22.75 -3.50 -25.90
C LYS A 627 -21.38 -4.01 -26.35
N LEU A 628 -20.98 -5.19 -25.86
CA LEU A 628 -19.72 -5.81 -26.24
C LEU A 628 -19.67 -6.11 -27.74
N SER A 629 -18.49 -5.95 -28.32
CA SER A 629 -18.27 -6.03 -29.77
C SER A 629 -16.82 -6.40 -30.07
N PHE A 630 -16.40 -6.31 -31.34
CA PHE A 630 -15.02 -6.61 -31.71
C PHE A 630 -13.99 -5.64 -31.10
N VAL A 631 -14.38 -4.40 -30.80
CA VAL A 631 -13.55 -3.38 -30.13
C VAL A 631 -13.74 -3.36 -28.61
N ALA A 632 -14.56 -4.27 -28.08
CA ALA A 632 -14.77 -4.43 -26.64
C ALA A 632 -15.21 -5.87 -26.37
N TYR A 633 -14.27 -6.81 -26.41
CA TYR A 633 -14.56 -8.22 -26.26
C TYR A 633 -15.08 -8.59 -24.87
N HIS A 634 -14.72 -7.86 -23.82
CA HIS A 634 -15.10 -8.18 -22.44
C HIS A 634 -15.32 -6.91 -21.61
N THR A 635 -16.02 -7.05 -20.48
CA THR A 635 -16.36 -5.95 -19.55
C THR A 635 -15.12 -5.55 -18.72
N ILE A 636 -14.13 -4.98 -19.41
CA ILE A 636 -12.90 -4.45 -18.84
C ILE A 636 -12.83 -2.93 -19.05
N PRO A 637 -12.06 -2.20 -18.22
CA PRO A 637 -11.83 -0.77 -18.40
C PRO A 637 -11.01 -0.49 -19.66
N VAL A 638 -11.01 0.79 -20.08
CA VAL A 638 -10.34 1.23 -21.31
C VAL A 638 -8.83 0.94 -21.27
N ARG A 639 -8.14 1.31 -20.19
CA ARG A 639 -6.77 0.87 -19.87
C ARG A 639 -6.87 -0.19 -18.78
N HIS A 640 -6.52 -1.43 -19.11
CA HIS A 640 -6.79 -2.59 -18.24
C HIS A 640 -5.60 -3.01 -17.36
N GLY A 641 -4.37 -2.66 -17.77
CA GLY A 641 -3.15 -2.98 -17.02
C GLY A 641 -2.95 -4.47 -16.81
N LEU A 642 -3.15 -5.29 -17.85
CA LEU A 642 -2.96 -6.75 -17.84
C LEU A 642 -2.09 -7.14 -19.03
N THR A 643 -1.29 -8.20 -18.90
CA THR A 643 -0.61 -8.83 -20.05
C THR A 643 -1.61 -9.66 -20.87
N VAL A 644 -1.21 -10.13 -22.06
CA VAL A 644 -2.07 -10.99 -22.89
C VAL A 644 -2.31 -12.36 -22.22
N GLY A 645 -1.33 -12.88 -21.46
CA GLY A 645 -1.49 -14.10 -20.65
C GLY A 645 -2.45 -13.92 -19.48
N GLU A 646 -2.40 -12.78 -18.79
CA GLU A 646 -3.36 -12.45 -17.72
C GLU A 646 -4.77 -12.23 -18.29
N LEU A 647 -4.90 -11.57 -19.44
CA LEU A 647 -6.18 -11.43 -20.15
C LEU A 647 -6.76 -12.78 -20.58
N ALA A 648 -5.93 -13.69 -21.09
CA ALA A 648 -6.37 -15.03 -21.45
C ALA A 648 -6.96 -15.78 -20.24
N ARG A 649 -6.32 -15.68 -19.08
CA ARG A 649 -6.82 -16.28 -17.83
C ARG A 649 -8.15 -15.66 -17.41
N LEU A 650 -8.24 -14.33 -17.43
CA LEU A 650 -9.46 -13.61 -17.11
C LEU A 650 -10.62 -14.03 -18.03
N TYR A 651 -10.39 -14.07 -19.34
CA TYR A 651 -11.41 -14.46 -20.32
C TYR A 651 -11.84 -15.91 -20.13
N ASN A 652 -10.89 -16.83 -19.94
CA ASN A 652 -11.21 -18.25 -19.78
C ASN A 652 -12.07 -18.49 -18.52
N GLU A 653 -11.79 -17.77 -17.44
CA GLU A 653 -12.53 -17.86 -16.17
C GLU A 653 -13.90 -17.16 -16.26
N GLU A 654 -13.94 -15.87 -16.58
CA GLU A 654 -15.14 -15.04 -16.46
C GLU A 654 -16.15 -15.24 -17.61
N ARG A 655 -15.69 -15.73 -18.77
CA ARG A 655 -16.59 -16.13 -19.88
C ARG A 655 -16.87 -17.63 -19.89
N HIS A 656 -16.34 -18.39 -18.94
CA HIS A 656 -16.52 -19.85 -18.84
C HIS A 656 -16.18 -20.59 -20.15
N ILE A 657 -15.08 -20.20 -20.80
CA ILE A 657 -14.70 -20.72 -22.12
C ILE A 657 -14.31 -22.21 -22.03
N GLY A 658 -13.62 -22.60 -20.95
CA GLY A 658 -13.21 -23.99 -20.72
C GLY A 658 -12.05 -24.44 -21.61
N ALA A 659 -11.21 -23.51 -22.09
CA ALA A 659 -10.00 -23.84 -22.83
C ALA A 659 -8.93 -24.47 -21.90
N ASP A 660 -8.18 -25.45 -22.40
CA ASP A 660 -6.91 -25.90 -21.80
C ASP A 660 -5.84 -24.82 -22.06
N LEU A 661 -5.85 -23.80 -21.19
CA LEU A 661 -5.01 -22.62 -21.29
C LEU A 661 -3.68 -22.83 -20.56
N ARG A 662 -2.57 -22.61 -21.27
CA ARG A 662 -1.21 -22.70 -20.73
C ARG A 662 -0.45 -21.41 -21.06
N VAL A 663 0.01 -20.69 -20.04
CA VAL A 663 0.75 -19.44 -20.24
C VAL A 663 2.23 -19.68 -20.01
N ILE A 664 3.04 -19.40 -21.03
CA ILE A 664 4.50 -19.29 -20.90
C ILE A 664 4.77 -17.89 -20.36
N LYS A 665 5.06 -17.81 -19.06
CA LYS A 665 5.20 -16.54 -18.34
C LYS A 665 6.44 -15.78 -18.81
N LEU A 666 6.35 -14.46 -18.73
CA LEU A 666 7.51 -13.58 -18.76
C LEU A 666 8.46 -13.91 -17.60
N GLU A 667 9.75 -13.69 -17.82
CA GLU A 667 10.73 -13.60 -16.74
C GLU A 667 11.29 -12.19 -16.62
N ASN A 668 11.59 -11.78 -15.39
CA ASN A 668 12.10 -10.46 -15.02
C ASN A 668 11.17 -9.26 -15.30
N TRP A 669 10.04 -9.44 -15.99
CA TRP A 669 9.04 -8.38 -16.11
C TRP A 669 8.33 -8.13 -14.77
N ARG A 670 8.20 -6.86 -14.40
CA ARG A 670 7.42 -6.42 -13.23
C ARG A 670 6.32 -5.50 -13.68
N ARG A 671 5.20 -5.47 -12.96
CA ARG A 671 4.02 -4.68 -13.37
C ARG A 671 4.32 -3.19 -13.51
N ALA A 672 5.23 -2.65 -12.71
CA ALA A 672 5.59 -1.23 -12.79
C ALA A 672 6.43 -0.86 -14.03
N MET A 673 7.00 -1.85 -14.74
CA MET A 673 7.82 -1.60 -15.92
C MET A 673 6.96 -1.08 -17.07
N TRP A 674 7.40 0.04 -17.62
CA TRP A 674 7.04 0.47 -18.98
C TRP A 674 7.87 -0.31 -19.99
N PHE A 675 7.45 -0.32 -21.26
CA PHE A 675 8.15 -1.08 -22.30
C PHE A 675 9.64 -0.72 -22.40
N ASP A 676 9.96 0.57 -22.30
CA ASP A 676 11.33 1.10 -22.35
C ASP A 676 12.22 0.63 -21.19
N ALA A 677 11.64 0.13 -20.10
CA ALA A 677 12.36 -0.47 -18.97
C ALA A 677 12.61 -1.97 -19.14
N THR A 678 12.13 -2.61 -20.22
CA THR A 678 12.24 -4.07 -20.40
C THR A 678 13.53 -4.53 -21.08
N GLY A 679 14.22 -3.62 -21.77
CA GLY A 679 15.34 -3.94 -22.66
C GLY A 679 14.94 -4.62 -23.98
N LEU A 680 13.65 -4.81 -24.25
CA LEU A 680 13.15 -5.37 -25.50
C LEU A 680 13.13 -4.32 -26.62
N VAL A 681 13.27 -4.79 -27.86
CA VAL A 681 13.16 -3.93 -29.04
C VAL A 681 11.69 -3.61 -29.31
N TRP A 682 11.36 -2.32 -29.41
CA TRP A 682 10.02 -1.91 -29.81
C TRP A 682 9.82 -2.16 -31.31
N ILE A 683 8.88 -3.05 -31.63
CA ILE A 683 8.39 -3.28 -32.98
C ILE A 683 7.00 -2.72 -33.07
N ASN A 684 6.77 -1.79 -34.00
CA ASN A 684 5.49 -1.12 -34.20
C ASN A 684 4.35 -2.16 -34.28
N PRO A 685 3.44 -2.20 -33.29
CA PRO A 685 2.35 -3.17 -33.29
C PRO A 685 1.38 -2.98 -34.46
N SER A 686 1.21 -1.74 -34.93
CA SER A 686 0.47 -1.40 -36.15
C SER A 686 1.11 -0.23 -36.90
N PRO A 687 0.72 0.05 -38.16
CA PRO A 687 1.28 1.15 -38.95
C PRO A 687 1.18 2.53 -38.31
N ASN A 688 0.25 2.73 -37.38
CA ASN A 688 0.02 3.98 -36.66
C ASN A 688 0.37 3.89 -35.16
N MET A 689 0.96 2.78 -34.70
CA MET A 689 1.47 2.62 -33.34
C MET A 689 2.99 2.44 -33.41
N ARG A 690 3.69 3.56 -33.46
CA ARG A 690 5.11 3.71 -33.81
C ARG A 690 5.99 4.04 -32.62
N SER A 691 5.41 4.48 -31.51
CA SER A 691 6.18 4.83 -30.32
C SER A 691 5.46 4.47 -29.02
N LEU A 692 6.23 4.38 -27.93
CA LEU A 692 5.69 4.23 -26.59
C LEU A 692 4.87 5.44 -26.14
N THR A 693 5.20 6.64 -26.65
CA THR A 693 4.40 7.86 -26.41
C THR A 693 3.01 7.70 -26.99
N GLU A 694 2.91 7.21 -28.22
CA GLU A 694 1.63 6.93 -28.88
C GLU A 694 0.84 5.88 -28.11
N ALA A 695 1.49 4.81 -27.64
CA ALA A 695 0.83 3.79 -26.82
C ALA A 695 0.31 4.37 -25.49
N ALA A 696 1.05 5.28 -24.86
CA ALA A 696 0.63 5.96 -23.63
C ALA A 696 -0.59 6.87 -23.85
N LEU A 697 -0.66 7.57 -24.98
CA LEU A 697 -1.76 8.49 -25.33
C LEU A 697 -3.01 7.77 -25.86
N TYR A 698 -2.84 6.62 -26.50
CA TYR A 698 -3.86 5.91 -27.25
C TYR A 698 -5.13 5.56 -26.45
N PRO A 699 -5.08 5.11 -25.17
CA PRO A 699 -6.29 4.84 -24.40
C PRO A 699 -7.24 6.05 -24.28
N GLY A 700 -6.71 7.27 -24.33
CA GLY A 700 -7.47 8.51 -24.24
C GLY A 700 -7.76 9.14 -25.60
N VAL A 701 -6.72 9.38 -26.39
CA VAL A 701 -6.84 10.00 -27.73
C VAL A 701 -7.59 9.09 -28.68
N GLY A 702 -7.36 7.78 -28.62
CA GLY A 702 -8.01 6.79 -29.46
C GLY A 702 -9.53 6.76 -29.29
N LEU A 703 -10.08 7.12 -28.13
CA LEU A 703 -11.54 7.21 -27.94
C LEU A 703 -12.19 8.25 -28.88
N LEU A 704 -11.44 9.28 -29.29
CA LEU A 704 -11.91 10.32 -30.22
C LEU A 704 -11.89 9.85 -31.69
N GLU A 705 -11.23 8.73 -32.00
CA GLU A 705 -11.01 8.24 -33.36
C GLU A 705 -12.32 7.92 -34.10
N ALA A 706 -13.32 7.41 -33.39
CA ALA A 706 -14.62 7.09 -33.98
C ALA A 706 -15.47 8.34 -34.29
N THR A 707 -15.05 9.52 -33.83
CA THR A 707 -15.76 10.78 -34.07
C THR A 707 -15.34 11.42 -35.40
N ASN A 708 -15.81 12.65 -35.67
CA ASN A 708 -15.39 13.41 -36.85
C ASN A 708 -14.11 14.24 -36.62
N LEU A 709 -13.15 13.69 -35.89
CA LEU A 709 -11.82 14.27 -35.64
C LEU A 709 -10.74 13.41 -36.27
N SER A 710 -9.71 14.07 -36.82
CA SER A 710 -8.44 13.39 -37.06
C SER A 710 -7.71 13.24 -35.73
N VAL A 711 -7.26 12.03 -35.43
CA VAL A 711 -6.36 11.71 -34.31
C VAL A 711 -4.90 11.60 -34.80
N GLY A 712 -4.55 12.25 -35.90
CA GLY A 712 -3.18 12.28 -36.42
C GLY A 712 -2.77 11.10 -37.30
N ARG A 713 -3.66 10.12 -37.57
CA ARG A 713 -3.39 9.10 -38.59
C ARG A 713 -3.09 9.77 -39.94
N GLY A 714 -2.12 9.25 -40.68
CA GLY A 714 -1.62 9.87 -41.91
C GLY A 714 -0.63 11.03 -41.69
N THR A 715 -0.21 11.29 -40.45
CA THR A 715 0.90 12.21 -40.12
C THR A 715 2.12 11.43 -39.60
N ASP A 716 3.17 12.15 -39.23
CA ASP A 716 4.38 11.56 -38.66
C ASP A 716 4.19 11.16 -37.17
N THR A 717 3.17 11.72 -36.48
CA THR A 717 2.91 11.53 -35.05
C THR A 717 1.43 11.17 -34.79
N PRO A 718 0.93 10.01 -35.25
CA PRO A 718 -0.43 9.57 -34.95
C PRO A 718 -0.68 9.49 -33.45
N PHE A 719 -1.90 9.78 -33.00
CA PHE A 719 -2.33 9.84 -31.60
C PHE A 719 -1.65 10.90 -30.72
N GLU A 720 -0.61 11.58 -31.19
CA GLU A 720 -0.03 12.74 -30.50
C GLU A 720 -0.73 14.05 -30.86
N VAL A 721 -1.57 14.06 -31.91
CA VAL A 721 -2.30 15.25 -32.36
C VAL A 721 -3.78 14.94 -32.55
N ILE A 722 -4.63 15.92 -32.27
CA ILE A 722 -6.05 15.91 -32.65
C ILE A 722 -6.40 17.17 -33.43
N GLY A 723 -7.27 17.06 -34.43
CA GLY A 723 -7.65 18.22 -35.24
C GLY A 723 -8.76 17.98 -36.25
N ALA A 724 -9.28 19.10 -36.76
CA ALA A 724 -10.21 19.12 -37.88
C ALA A 724 -10.16 20.49 -38.61
N PRO A 725 -10.62 20.56 -39.87
CA PRO A 725 -10.71 21.83 -40.62
C PRO A 725 -11.59 22.88 -39.92
N TRP A 726 -12.61 22.44 -39.18
CA TRP A 726 -13.54 23.30 -38.46
C TRP A 726 -13.05 23.73 -37.06
N LEU A 727 -11.99 23.09 -36.52
CA LEU A 727 -11.55 23.30 -35.16
C LEU A 727 -10.77 24.61 -35.00
N ASP A 728 -10.81 25.21 -33.80
CA ASP A 728 -9.97 26.33 -33.39
C ASP A 728 -8.93 25.83 -32.37
N GLY A 729 -7.72 25.55 -32.87
CA GLY A 729 -6.61 25.01 -32.09
C GLY A 729 -6.20 25.90 -30.91
N PRO A 730 -5.92 27.21 -31.12
CA PRO A 730 -5.61 28.13 -30.03
C PRO A 730 -6.67 28.19 -28.94
N ARG A 731 -7.96 28.22 -29.31
CA ARG A 731 -9.06 28.23 -28.34
C ARG A 731 -9.12 26.93 -27.53
N LEU A 732 -8.99 25.78 -28.18
CA LEU A 732 -8.97 24.47 -27.52
C LEU A 732 -7.77 24.33 -26.58
N ALA A 733 -6.56 24.66 -27.05
CA ALA A 733 -5.34 24.61 -26.24
C ALA A 733 -5.42 25.54 -25.02
N THR A 734 -5.96 26.75 -25.19
CA THR A 734 -6.14 27.71 -24.08
C THR A 734 -7.06 27.14 -23.02
N TYR A 735 -8.21 26.58 -23.43
CA TYR A 735 -9.15 25.94 -22.52
C TYR A 735 -8.50 24.77 -21.77
N LEU A 736 -7.91 23.81 -22.48
CA LEU A 736 -7.33 22.61 -21.86
C LEU A 736 -6.12 22.92 -20.97
N ASN A 737 -5.28 23.88 -21.34
CA ASN A 737 -4.15 24.29 -20.47
C ASN A 737 -4.64 25.03 -19.22
N ALA A 738 -5.76 25.76 -19.29
CA ALA A 738 -6.35 26.42 -18.11
C ALA A 738 -6.88 25.41 -17.08
N ARG A 739 -7.23 24.19 -17.52
CA ARG A 739 -7.63 23.08 -16.65
C ARG A 739 -6.49 22.51 -15.80
N ARG A 740 -5.23 22.79 -16.15
CA ARG A 740 -4.02 22.32 -15.44
C ARG A 740 -3.98 20.80 -15.25
N ILE A 741 -4.30 20.06 -16.32
CA ILE A 741 -4.35 18.60 -16.32
C ILE A 741 -2.94 18.05 -16.02
N PRO A 742 -2.77 17.16 -15.02
CA PRO A 742 -1.45 16.66 -14.63
C PRO A 742 -0.73 15.90 -15.76
N GLY A 743 0.57 16.16 -15.91
CA GLY A 743 1.45 15.40 -16.80
C GLY A 743 1.25 15.63 -18.30
N VAL A 744 0.42 16.58 -18.72
CA VAL A 744 0.15 16.88 -20.14
C VAL A 744 0.08 18.38 -20.41
N ARG A 745 0.46 18.77 -21.63
CA ARG A 745 0.31 20.12 -22.14
C ARG A 745 -0.21 20.09 -23.57
N PHE A 746 -1.05 21.07 -23.92
CA PHE A 746 -1.65 21.16 -25.25
C PHE A 746 -1.05 22.32 -26.02
N ILE A 747 -0.48 22.03 -27.19
CA ILE A 747 0.14 23.06 -28.05
C ILE A 747 -0.71 23.21 -29.31
N PRO A 748 -1.20 24.41 -29.65
CA PRO A 748 -1.96 24.58 -30.89
C PRO A 748 -1.05 24.32 -32.10
N LEU A 749 -1.56 23.60 -33.09
CA LEU A 749 -0.87 23.35 -34.35
C LEU A 749 -1.82 23.29 -35.56
N ARG A 750 -1.21 23.21 -36.74
CA ARG A 750 -1.86 22.81 -38.00
C ARG A 750 -1.14 21.60 -38.56
N PHE A 751 -1.88 20.69 -39.19
CA PHE A 751 -1.33 19.51 -39.84
C PHE A 751 -2.25 19.04 -40.97
N THR A 752 -1.70 18.35 -41.96
CA THR A 752 -2.46 17.79 -43.09
C THR A 752 -2.24 16.28 -43.16
N PRO A 753 -3.25 15.45 -42.82
CA PRO A 753 -3.17 14.00 -42.95
C PRO A 753 -2.95 13.56 -44.41
N LYS A 754 -2.01 12.64 -44.65
CA LYS A 754 -1.80 12.00 -45.97
C LYS A 754 -2.74 10.82 -46.24
N SER A 755 -3.42 10.34 -45.21
CA SER A 755 -4.40 9.24 -45.24
C SER A 755 -5.45 9.43 -44.13
N SER A 756 -6.46 8.56 -44.08
CA SER A 756 -7.53 8.58 -43.07
C SER A 756 -8.40 9.86 -43.07
N VAL A 757 -8.99 10.22 -41.93
CA VAL A 757 -9.91 11.35 -41.74
C VAL A 757 -9.24 12.67 -42.13
N PHE A 758 -9.91 13.47 -42.96
CA PHE A 758 -9.40 14.72 -43.55
C PHE A 758 -8.12 14.57 -44.40
N LYS A 759 -7.98 13.44 -45.10
CA LYS A 759 -6.91 13.22 -46.07
C LYS A 759 -6.79 14.42 -47.03
N ASN A 760 -5.57 14.96 -47.13
CA ASN A 760 -5.19 16.11 -47.96
C ASN A 760 -5.90 17.43 -47.61
N GLU A 761 -6.55 17.52 -46.45
CA GLU A 761 -7.20 18.74 -45.97
C GLU A 761 -6.46 19.26 -44.71
N GLU A 762 -6.23 20.58 -44.63
CA GLU A 762 -5.55 21.16 -43.46
C GLU A 762 -6.45 21.11 -42.23
N CYS A 763 -5.96 20.44 -41.18
CA CYS A 763 -6.57 20.40 -39.87
C CYS A 763 -5.93 21.45 -38.96
N LYS A 764 -6.76 22.18 -38.21
CA LYS A 764 -6.34 22.96 -37.05
C LYS A 764 -6.59 22.14 -35.79
N GLY A 765 -5.74 22.24 -34.78
CA GLY A 765 -5.97 21.50 -33.56
C GLY A 765 -4.86 21.63 -32.53
N VAL A 766 -4.62 20.56 -31.78
CA VAL A 766 -3.65 20.55 -30.67
C VAL A 766 -2.76 19.31 -30.70
N ASN A 767 -1.50 19.49 -30.30
CA ASN A 767 -0.54 18.44 -30.00
C ASN A 767 -0.65 18.18 -28.50
N VAL A 768 -0.81 16.92 -28.13
CA VAL A 768 -0.94 16.41 -26.77
C VAL A 768 0.45 15.98 -26.29
N VAL A 769 1.15 16.90 -25.66
CA VAL A 769 2.53 16.66 -25.20
C VAL A 769 2.50 16.10 -23.78
N VAL A 770 2.93 14.85 -23.60
CA VAL A 770 3.17 14.27 -22.28
C VAL A 770 4.40 14.95 -21.67
N THR A 771 4.20 15.65 -20.56
CA THR A 771 5.25 16.40 -19.85
C THR A 771 5.79 15.65 -18.62
N ASP A 772 4.98 14.76 -18.05
CA ASP A 772 5.36 13.90 -16.92
C ASP A 772 4.55 12.60 -17.00
N ARG A 773 5.19 11.52 -17.46
CA ARG A 773 4.57 10.21 -17.66
C ARG A 773 4.06 9.59 -16.36
N ALA A 774 4.64 9.91 -15.21
CA ALA A 774 4.21 9.35 -13.92
C ALA A 774 2.90 9.98 -13.42
N LYS A 775 2.59 11.21 -13.84
CA LYS A 775 1.35 11.92 -13.48
C LYS A 775 0.27 11.84 -14.54
N PHE A 776 0.63 11.41 -15.75
CA PHE A 776 -0.26 11.40 -16.89
C PHE A 776 -1.33 10.30 -16.78
N GLN A 777 -2.61 10.71 -16.83
CA GLN A 777 -3.76 9.80 -16.90
C GLN A 777 -4.39 9.88 -18.28
N SER A 778 -4.14 8.87 -19.11
CA SER A 778 -4.54 8.87 -20.51
C SER A 778 -6.04 9.00 -20.70
N VAL A 779 -6.84 8.17 -20.03
CA VAL A 779 -8.29 8.13 -20.28
C VAL A 779 -8.96 9.37 -19.70
N SER A 780 -8.54 9.81 -18.51
CA SER A 780 -9.00 11.08 -17.94
C SER A 780 -8.71 12.26 -18.87
N THR A 781 -7.54 12.28 -19.52
CA THR A 781 -7.19 13.30 -20.52
C THR A 781 -8.09 13.22 -21.77
N GLY A 782 -8.42 12.00 -22.23
CA GLY A 782 -9.41 11.78 -23.29
C GLY A 782 -10.77 12.41 -22.97
N ILE A 783 -11.22 12.28 -21.72
CA ILE A 783 -12.50 12.82 -21.23
C ILE A 783 -12.45 14.35 -21.13
N GLU A 784 -11.34 14.92 -20.64
CA GLU A 784 -11.12 16.38 -20.66
C GLU A 784 -11.19 16.95 -22.08
N MET A 785 -10.56 16.29 -23.06
CA MET A 785 -10.65 16.69 -24.47
C MET A 785 -12.07 16.56 -25.01
N ALA A 786 -12.77 15.46 -24.74
CA ALA A 786 -14.15 15.24 -25.15
C ALA A 786 -15.10 16.31 -24.57
N ALA A 787 -14.94 16.65 -23.29
CA ALA A 787 -15.74 17.69 -22.63
C ALA A 787 -15.45 19.08 -23.21
N ALA A 788 -14.17 19.39 -23.48
CA ALA A 788 -13.78 20.64 -24.13
C ALA A 788 -14.36 20.76 -25.55
N LEU A 789 -14.35 19.67 -26.32
CA LEU A 789 -14.93 19.62 -27.66
C LEU A 789 -16.44 19.84 -27.63
N HIS A 790 -17.15 19.16 -26.72
CA HIS A 790 -18.59 19.34 -26.52
C HIS A 790 -18.94 20.77 -26.12
N GLN A 791 -18.17 21.37 -25.21
CA GLN A 791 -18.44 22.71 -24.71
C GLN A 791 -18.12 23.81 -25.74
N LEU A 792 -17.00 23.69 -26.45
CA LEU A 792 -16.50 24.76 -27.33
C LEU A 792 -17.02 24.65 -28.76
N PHE A 793 -17.33 23.44 -29.22
CA PHE A 793 -17.73 23.14 -30.61
C PHE A 793 -18.96 22.21 -30.71
N PRO A 794 -20.06 22.45 -29.95
CA PRO A 794 -21.20 21.54 -29.86
C PRO A 794 -21.94 21.30 -31.18
N ALA A 795 -21.89 22.26 -32.11
CA ALA A 795 -22.57 22.14 -33.40
C ALA A 795 -21.77 21.29 -34.41
N GLN A 796 -20.45 21.20 -34.24
CA GLN A 796 -19.55 20.54 -35.18
C GLN A 796 -19.16 19.14 -34.72
N TRP A 797 -18.90 18.95 -33.42
CA TRP A 797 -18.38 17.68 -32.93
C TRP A 797 -19.48 16.61 -32.79
N LYS A 798 -19.25 15.44 -33.39
CA LYS A 798 -20.20 14.31 -33.36
C LYS A 798 -20.00 13.46 -32.11
N ILE A 799 -20.51 13.95 -30.98
CA ILE A 799 -20.37 13.31 -29.66
C ILE A 799 -20.90 11.86 -29.61
N ASP A 800 -22.00 11.53 -30.29
CA ASP A 800 -22.60 10.18 -30.22
C ASP A 800 -21.65 9.08 -30.66
N ALA A 801 -20.79 9.37 -31.65
CA ALA A 801 -19.84 8.41 -32.19
C ALA A 801 -18.72 8.05 -31.18
N TYR A 802 -18.52 8.86 -30.14
CA TYR A 802 -17.59 8.59 -29.04
C TYR A 802 -17.94 7.28 -28.30
N SER A 803 -19.23 6.90 -28.26
CA SER A 803 -19.67 5.64 -27.66
C SER A 803 -19.09 4.39 -28.31
N HIS A 804 -18.66 4.45 -29.57
CA HIS A 804 -18.20 3.27 -30.31
C HIS A 804 -16.98 2.61 -29.65
N LEU A 805 -16.05 3.42 -29.11
CA LEU A 805 -14.85 2.93 -28.44
C LEU A 805 -14.94 3.07 -26.91
N LEU A 806 -15.71 4.04 -26.41
CA LEU A 806 -15.95 4.21 -24.97
C LEU A 806 -16.78 3.07 -24.38
N VAL A 807 -17.77 2.57 -25.13
CA VAL A 807 -18.68 1.46 -24.78
C VAL A 807 -19.22 1.59 -23.36
N ASN A 808 -19.53 2.81 -22.92
CA ASN A 808 -20.12 3.07 -21.62
C ASN A 808 -21.17 4.18 -21.73
N SER A 809 -22.42 3.82 -21.48
CA SER A 809 -23.58 4.69 -21.70
C SER A 809 -23.66 5.78 -20.65
N ASP A 810 -23.41 5.45 -19.37
CA ASP A 810 -23.43 6.43 -18.28
C ASP A 810 -22.41 7.53 -18.52
N ALA A 811 -21.17 7.16 -18.86
CA ALA A 811 -20.11 8.12 -19.18
C ALA A 811 -20.47 9.02 -20.37
N LEU A 812 -21.04 8.47 -21.44
CA LEU A 812 -21.47 9.26 -22.59
C LEU A 812 -22.62 10.22 -22.24
N GLU A 813 -23.64 9.75 -21.51
CA GLU A 813 -24.80 10.58 -21.17
C GLU A 813 -24.42 11.70 -20.19
N ARG A 814 -23.49 11.46 -19.26
CA ARG A 814 -22.91 12.51 -18.42
C ARG A 814 -22.14 13.54 -19.23
N LEU A 815 -21.35 13.08 -20.21
CA LEU A 815 -20.64 13.98 -21.12
C LEU A 815 -21.61 14.86 -21.91
N LYS A 816 -22.69 14.28 -22.47
CA LYS A 816 -23.73 15.01 -23.19
C LYS A 816 -24.45 16.04 -22.31
N ARG A 817 -24.71 15.68 -21.05
CA ARG A 817 -25.33 16.56 -20.06
C ARG A 817 -24.44 17.75 -19.67
N GLY A 818 -23.14 17.65 -19.93
CA GLY A 818 -22.16 18.68 -19.56
C GLY A 818 -21.67 18.55 -18.13
N ASP A 819 -21.73 17.35 -17.54
CA ASP A 819 -21.06 17.06 -16.26
C ASP A 819 -19.56 17.38 -16.39
N SER A 820 -18.93 17.79 -15.28
CA SER A 820 -17.49 18.06 -15.29
C SER A 820 -16.68 16.78 -15.54
N PRO A 821 -15.51 16.87 -16.20
CA PRO A 821 -14.62 15.71 -16.39
C PRO A 821 -14.32 14.96 -15.08
N GLU A 822 -14.17 15.67 -13.95
CA GLU A 822 -13.94 15.06 -12.65
C GLU A 822 -15.14 14.25 -12.14
N GLU A 823 -16.37 14.70 -12.38
CA GLU A 823 -17.58 13.97 -12.02
C GLU A 823 -17.77 12.74 -12.89
N ILE A 824 -17.48 12.86 -14.19
CA ILE A 824 -17.50 11.74 -15.14
C ILE A 824 -16.47 10.68 -14.71
N VAL A 825 -15.23 11.07 -14.41
CA VAL A 825 -14.18 10.16 -13.93
C VAL A 825 -14.56 9.51 -12.60
N ARG A 826 -15.22 10.26 -11.70
CA ARG A 826 -15.68 9.73 -10.41
C ARG A 826 -16.80 8.70 -10.57
N SER A 827 -17.63 8.78 -11.62
CA SER A 827 -18.80 7.91 -11.78
C SER A 827 -18.44 6.43 -11.92
N TRP A 828 -17.31 6.12 -12.58
CA TRP A 828 -16.84 4.74 -12.76
C TRP A 828 -15.79 4.29 -11.73
N ALA A 829 -15.45 5.10 -10.72
CA ALA A 829 -14.45 4.76 -9.72
C ALA A 829 -14.77 3.43 -9.01
N ASN A 830 -16.03 3.20 -8.64
CA ASN A 830 -16.47 1.95 -8.03
C ASN A 830 -16.33 0.75 -8.99
N GLY A 831 -16.64 0.94 -10.28
CA GLY A 831 -16.46 -0.10 -11.29
C GLY A 831 -14.98 -0.47 -11.45
N LEU A 832 -14.09 0.53 -11.46
CA LEU A 832 -12.65 0.32 -11.48
C LEU A 832 -12.14 -0.42 -10.24
N GLU A 833 -12.60 -0.09 -9.04
CA GLU A 833 -12.24 -0.80 -7.81
C GLU A 833 -12.72 -2.27 -7.81
N ASN A 834 -13.89 -2.53 -8.38
CA ASN A 834 -14.38 -3.89 -8.56
C ASN A 834 -13.51 -4.67 -9.55
N PHE A 835 -13.14 -4.05 -10.68
CA PHE A 835 -12.22 -4.66 -11.63
C PHE A 835 -10.83 -4.92 -11.03
N ARG A 836 -10.28 -3.97 -10.26
CA ARG A 836 -9.00 -4.15 -9.55
C ARG A 836 -9.02 -5.36 -8.63
N ARG A 837 -10.15 -5.61 -7.93
CA ARG A 837 -10.34 -6.79 -7.10
C ARG A 837 -10.49 -8.07 -7.92
N ALA A 838 -11.31 -8.04 -8.99
CA ALA A 838 -11.55 -9.19 -9.85
C ALA A 838 -10.26 -9.67 -10.55
N ARG A 839 -9.47 -8.74 -11.10
CA ARG A 839 -8.26 -9.06 -11.86
C ARG A 839 -7.17 -9.73 -11.02
N MET A 840 -7.19 -9.61 -9.68
CA MET A 840 -6.19 -10.23 -8.80
C MET A 840 -6.06 -11.75 -9.03
N ARG A 841 -7.15 -12.43 -9.39
CA ARG A 841 -7.15 -13.88 -9.66
C ARG A 841 -6.44 -14.25 -10.96
N ALA A 842 -6.45 -13.34 -11.93
CA ALA A 842 -5.84 -13.53 -13.24
C ALA A 842 -4.35 -13.15 -13.27
N LEU A 843 -3.86 -12.39 -12.28
CA LEU A 843 -2.48 -11.88 -12.28
C LEU A 843 -1.44 -13.02 -12.24
N LEU A 844 -0.35 -12.80 -12.97
CA LEU A 844 0.79 -13.70 -13.11
C LEU A 844 2.09 -13.09 -12.58
N TYR A 845 2.14 -11.76 -12.47
CA TYR A 845 3.33 -10.97 -12.17
C TYR A 845 3.10 -10.01 -11.00
N GLU A 846 4.18 -9.67 -10.30
CA GLU A 846 4.18 -8.79 -9.11
C GLU A 846 4.22 -7.30 -9.43
#